data_AF-A0A5E4L8C4-F1
#
_entry.id   AF-A0A5E4L8C4-F1
#
_cell.length_a   1.000
_cell.length_b   1.000
_cell.length_c   1.000
_cell.angle_alpha   90.00
_cell.angle_beta   90.00
_cell.angle_gamma   90.00
#
_symmetry.space_group_name_H-M   'P 1'
#
loop_
_entity.id
_entity.type
_entity.pdbx_description
1 polymer ?
#
loop_
_entity_poly.entity_id
_entity_poly.type
_entity_poly.pdbx_seq_one_letter_code
_entity_poly.pdbx_strand_id
1 'polypeptide(L)'
;MLIKSVELKNIKSYRHGTIEFKEGINGISGLNGHGKTTILEAIGYVLFDYLPYSEKDFKRRGEKSAYVTVEVVANGTIYRLTKKLGGEFTVRGPDTNITGKKDALAWLAHNLFPFSNLDELPGIFENAVGVPQGMFTAAFINPPVKRKLTFDEILKVEEYRKAYDNLRDTMALIDTEINSIENDINGLRIRTEGYGKKKDERDKLKVSVENLKIDLKEFTESVNSKKIILEALRKQKEELEKLNSEINQLNAKLEGQNQQLKKTKEELGRSEEAQKTIFDLSGMKKKYEQARKNLERLDELRKNREVIVDKLNKIQSDRSLLTDKKIRINLLKAEIEKKTEEKNAILPFIKEQVELEKKKEGANQERAIFVKEISDIKSRMNLASAKNICPVMKGVRCNSINDLSEYFREQLEGARSNLKVSMNSLKTLESQLNELGDPRSKVNGFEMLIKNRTEEAAKLSKEIESFPEKENAANELKINLENYKTIDDDMRNAKGQTKELEPFYQKYLQNQSLAARVTENKNEFEKQQKSIVEGEEKYKELQKRINEMRKGFSETDLAETQRTYEEMVAKVRGFQVEIKEKEVQLQKLNRDILEMEKYLSGIAELEVKLENEKRFRDYAKFIRETLRDSGQHIVIELIGEIEEEANSLYCSIMDDFSQELRWSEDYEIKIIDSGEEKIFQQLSGGEKMGAALAVRLALLKILSNSDFVFLDEPTQNMDEIRRENLSEQITKIKGFKQVFVISHDDTFNEKYAHVIKVQKIDGESRVETCLT
;
A
#
# COMPACT_ATOMS: atom_id res chain seq x y z
N MET A 1 -58.67 -72.29 58.61
CA MET A 1 -58.62 -73.46 57.72
C MET A 1 -59.09 -74.71 58.45
N LEU A 2 -59.88 -75.58 57.83
CA LEU A 2 -60.30 -76.86 58.41
C LEU A 2 -59.82 -78.02 57.56
N ILE A 3 -59.34 -79.10 58.16
CA ILE A 3 -59.07 -80.36 57.47
C ILE A 3 -60.38 -81.16 57.47
N LYS A 4 -60.91 -81.43 56.28
CA LYS A 4 -62.18 -82.14 56.11
C LYS A 4 -61.98 -83.65 56.05
N SER A 5 -60.96 -84.10 55.33
CA SER A 5 -60.65 -85.53 55.23
C SER A 5 -59.22 -85.80 54.79
N VAL A 6 -58.72 -86.98 55.13
CA VAL A 6 -57.49 -87.54 54.57
C VAL A 6 -57.76 -88.92 53.98
N GLU A 7 -57.35 -89.10 52.74
CA GLU A 7 -57.40 -90.37 52.01
C GLU A 7 -55.98 -90.93 51.89
N LEU A 8 -55.81 -92.16 52.33
CA LEU A 8 -54.55 -92.91 52.28
C LEU A 8 -54.69 -94.04 51.27
N LYS A 9 -53.78 -94.12 50.30
CA LYS A 9 -53.72 -95.23 49.34
C LYS A 9 -52.31 -95.80 49.30
N ASN A 10 -52.17 -97.08 49.66
CA ASN A 10 -50.91 -97.81 49.75
C ASN A 10 -49.87 -97.18 50.71
N ILE A 11 -50.31 -96.68 51.87
CA ILE A 11 -49.45 -96.03 52.88
C ILE A 11 -49.35 -96.94 54.11
N LYS A 12 -48.14 -97.33 54.51
CA LYS A 12 -47.88 -98.27 55.63
C LYS A 12 -48.90 -99.42 55.70
N SER A 13 -49.70 -99.49 56.76
CA SER A 13 -50.72 -100.52 56.97
C SER A 13 -52.04 -100.27 56.23
N TYR A 14 -52.26 -99.09 55.64
CA TYR A 14 -53.43 -98.75 54.83
C TYR A 14 -53.24 -99.16 53.37
N ARG A 15 -54.10 -100.04 52.85
CA ARG A 15 -54.21 -100.29 51.40
C ARG A 15 -55.05 -99.19 50.74
N HIS A 16 -56.23 -98.93 51.28
CA HIS A 16 -57.05 -97.77 50.96
C HIS A 16 -57.93 -97.43 52.17
N GLY A 17 -58.00 -96.16 52.55
CA GLY A 17 -58.89 -95.71 53.62
C GLY A 17 -59.07 -94.20 53.57
N THR A 18 -60.29 -93.74 53.85
CA THR A 18 -60.63 -92.32 53.94
C THR A 18 -61.08 -92.04 55.36
N ILE A 19 -60.52 -91.00 55.95
CA ILE A 19 -60.82 -90.55 57.30
C ILE A 19 -61.40 -89.15 57.18
N GLU A 20 -62.62 -88.96 57.69
CA GLU A 20 -63.29 -87.68 57.75
C GLU A 20 -63.13 -87.06 59.14
N PHE A 21 -63.03 -85.74 59.18
CA PHE A 21 -62.85 -84.97 60.40
C PHE A 21 -63.94 -83.92 60.54
N LYS A 22 -64.27 -83.57 61.78
CA LYS A 22 -65.27 -82.55 62.13
C LYS A 22 -64.62 -81.38 62.86
N GLU A 23 -65.36 -80.30 63.05
CA GLU A 23 -64.95 -79.25 63.99
C GLU A 23 -64.95 -79.78 65.43
N GLY A 24 -64.16 -79.16 66.30
CA GLY A 24 -63.93 -79.60 67.67
C GLY A 24 -62.85 -80.68 67.78
N ILE A 25 -62.98 -81.54 68.80
CA ILE A 25 -61.95 -82.53 69.12
C ILE A 25 -62.21 -83.82 68.34
N ASN A 26 -61.25 -84.18 67.50
CA ASN A 26 -61.20 -85.42 66.73
C ASN A 26 -60.26 -86.40 67.45
N GLY A 27 -60.82 -87.33 68.21
CA GLY A 27 -60.08 -88.39 68.86
C GLY A 27 -59.77 -89.54 67.89
N ILE A 28 -58.51 -89.92 67.76
CA ILE A 28 -58.08 -91.06 66.94
C ILE A 28 -57.62 -92.16 67.91
N SER A 29 -58.46 -93.17 68.10
CA SER A 29 -58.26 -94.25 69.08
C SER A 29 -57.99 -95.60 68.41
N GLY A 30 -57.26 -96.48 69.10
CA GLY A 30 -56.88 -97.81 68.62
C GLY A 30 -55.59 -98.33 69.27
N LEU A 31 -55.34 -99.63 69.19
CA LEU A 31 -54.13 -100.23 69.78
C LEU A 31 -52.85 -99.75 69.07
N ASN A 32 -51.73 -99.82 69.80
CA ASN A 32 -50.42 -99.47 69.26
C ASN A 32 -50.11 -100.30 68.00
N GLY A 33 -49.60 -99.64 66.96
CA GLY A 33 -49.30 -100.28 65.67
C GLY A 33 -50.51 -100.50 64.74
N HIS A 34 -51.70 -99.98 65.07
CA HIS A 34 -52.86 -99.96 64.17
C HIS A 34 -52.82 -98.84 63.12
N GLY A 35 -51.84 -97.93 63.15
CA GLY A 35 -51.66 -96.90 62.12
C GLY A 35 -52.33 -95.56 62.42
N LYS A 36 -52.51 -95.20 63.70
CA LYS A 36 -53.06 -93.90 64.11
C LYS A 36 -52.15 -92.74 63.73
N THR A 37 -50.89 -92.78 64.16
CA THR A 37 -49.84 -91.79 63.82
C THR A 37 -49.64 -91.63 62.31
N THR A 38 -49.92 -92.67 61.51
CA THR A 38 -49.86 -92.59 60.04
C THR A 38 -50.82 -91.59 59.44
N ILE A 39 -51.95 -91.31 60.10
CA ILE A 39 -52.91 -90.29 59.69
C ILE A 39 -52.29 -88.90 59.85
N LEU A 40 -51.65 -88.62 61.00
CA LEU A 40 -50.92 -87.38 61.27
C LEU A 40 -49.76 -87.17 60.29
N GLU A 41 -48.92 -88.18 60.13
CA GLU A 41 -47.78 -88.16 59.22
C GLU A 41 -48.21 -87.84 57.77
N ALA A 42 -49.37 -88.35 57.35
CA ALA A 42 -49.91 -88.10 56.02
C ALA A 42 -50.37 -86.65 55.82
N ILE A 43 -51.00 -86.06 56.83
CA ILE A 43 -51.39 -84.65 56.80
C ILE A 43 -50.15 -83.75 56.78
N GLY A 44 -49.17 -84.03 57.64
CA GLY A 44 -47.87 -83.34 57.68
C GLY A 44 -47.15 -83.38 56.33
N TYR A 45 -47.15 -84.55 55.69
CA TYR A 45 -46.52 -84.73 54.39
C TYR A 45 -47.16 -83.87 53.29
N VAL A 46 -48.48 -83.73 53.28
CA VAL A 46 -49.19 -82.98 52.22
C VAL A 46 -49.19 -81.48 52.49
N LEU A 47 -49.48 -81.05 53.72
CA LEU A 47 -49.65 -79.63 54.03
C LEU A 47 -48.35 -78.91 54.38
N PHE A 48 -47.33 -79.63 54.87
CA PHE A 48 -46.10 -79.03 55.40
C PHE A 48 -44.81 -79.59 54.78
N ASP A 49 -44.92 -80.47 53.78
CA ASP A 49 -43.78 -81.20 53.17
C ASP A 49 -42.90 -81.97 54.17
N TYR A 50 -43.46 -82.37 55.32
CA TYR A 50 -42.70 -82.98 56.41
C TYR A 50 -43.01 -84.48 56.58
N LEU A 51 -41.96 -85.29 56.74
CA LEU A 51 -42.00 -86.65 57.24
C LEU A 51 -40.78 -86.89 58.14
N PRO A 52 -40.92 -87.58 59.28
CA PRO A 52 -39.80 -87.84 60.19
C PRO A 52 -38.82 -88.92 59.67
N TYR A 53 -39.11 -89.51 58.50
CA TYR A 53 -38.30 -90.56 57.86
C TYR A 53 -38.48 -90.49 56.33
N SER A 54 -37.80 -91.40 55.60
CA SER A 54 -37.81 -91.39 54.14
C SER A 54 -39.17 -91.78 53.53
N GLU A 55 -39.55 -91.20 52.39
CA GLU A 55 -40.79 -91.58 51.68
C GLU A 55 -40.86 -93.07 51.34
N LYS A 56 -39.72 -93.76 51.21
CA LYS A 56 -39.67 -95.20 50.94
C LYS A 56 -40.29 -96.01 52.08
N ASP A 57 -40.09 -95.58 53.33
CA ASP A 57 -40.59 -96.24 54.53
C ASP A 57 -42.06 -95.87 54.80
N PHE A 58 -42.53 -94.75 54.23
CA PHE A 58 -43.94 -94.36 54.28
C PHE A 58 -44.83 -95.21 53.37
N LYS A 59 -44.28 -95.64 52.23
CA LYS A 59 -44.97 -96.48 51.25
C LYS A 59 -45.20 -97.90 51.78
N ARG A 60 -46.40 -98.44 51.56
CA ARG A 60 -46.70 -99.85 51.89
C ARG A 60 -45.75 -100.80 51.14
N ARG A 61 -45.17 -101.77 51.87
CA ARG A 61 -44.26 -102.76 51.29
C ARG A 61 -44.94 -103.55 50.17
N GLY A 62 -44.25 -103.69 49.03
CA GLY A 62 -44.75 -104.38 47.84
C GLY A 62 -45.45 -103.50 46.81
N GLU A 63 -45.83 -102.27 47.15
CA GLU A 63 -46.57 -101.38 46.26
C GLU A 63 -45.65 -100.49 45.41
N LYS A 64 -46.03 -100.28 44.13
CA LYS A 64 -45.27 -99.43 43.20
C LYS A 64 -45.51 -97.95 43.42
N SER A 65 -46.73 -97.57 43.78
CA SER A 65 -47.16 -96.18 43.99
C SER A 65 -48.05 -96.05 45.21
N ALA A 66 -47.95 -94.90 45.88
CA ALA A 66 -48.82 -94.53 46.99
C ALA A 66 -49.18 -93.05 46.90
N TYR A 67 -50.36 -92.72 47.43
CA TYR A 67 -50.96 -91.41 47.33
C TYR A 67 -51.55 -91.02 48.68
N VAL A 68 -51.41 -89.74 49.01
CA VAL A 68 -52.13 -89.10 50.09
C VAL A 68 -52.93 -87.95 49.51
N THR A 69 -54.22 -87.92 49.80
CA THR A 69 -55.09 -86.80 49.46
C THR A 69 -55.61 -86.16 50.74
N VAL A 70 -55.46 -84.85 50.89
CA VAL A 70 -56.03 -84.09 52.00
C VAL A 70 -57.03 -83.08 51.42
N GLU A 71 -58.26 -83.10 51.94
CA GLU A 71 -59.26 -82.07 51.65
C GLU A 71 -59.28 -81.04 52.76
N VAL A 72 -59.19 -79.76 52.40
CA VAL A 72 -59.18 -78.65 53.35
C VAL A 72 -60.19 -77.58 52.96
N VAL A 73 -60.78 -76.94 53.95
CA VAL A 73 -61.65 -75.77 53.78
C VAL A 73 -60.86 -74.53 54.19
N ALA A 74 -60.60 -73.65 53.24
CA ALA A 74 -59.94 -72.37 53.49
C ALA A 74 -60.79 -71.24 52.88
N ASN A 75 -61.08 -70.20 53.67
CA ASN A 75 -61.92 -69.06 53.28
C ASN A 75 -63.27 -69.48 52.67
N GLY A 76 -63.91 -70.51 53.24
CA GLY A 76 -65.20 -71.05 52.77
C GLY A 76 -65.12 -71.92 51.51
N THR A 77 -63.94 -72.13 50.94
CA THR A 77 -63.73 -72.91 49.72
C THR A 77 -63.03 -74.25 50.01
N ILE A 78 -63.45 -75.32 49.34
CA ILE A 78 -62.85 -76.66 49.49
C ILE A 78 -61.72 -76.83 48.48
N TYR A 79 -60.54 -77.18 48.98
CA TYR A 79 -59.36 -77.53 48.19
C TYR A 79 -58.98 -78.99 48.44
N ARG A 80 -58.68 -79.72 47.36
CA ARG A 80 -58.20 -81.10 47.38
C ARG A 80 -56.73 -81.12 46.98
N LEU A 81 -55.88 -81.50 47.93
CA LEU A 81 -54.43 -81.58 47.78
C LEU A 81 -54.02 -83.05 47.65
N THR A 82 -53.53 -83.47 46.48
CA THR A 82 -53.14 -84.86 46.23
C THR A 82 -51.64 -84.96 45.95
N LYS A 83 -50.91 -85.65 46.82
CA LYS A 83 -49.46 -85.84 46.71
C LYS A 83 -49.12 -87.31 46.48
N LYS A 84 -48.41 -87.60 45.39
CA LYS A 84 -47.86 -88.91 45.08
C LYS A 84 -46.45 -89.03 45.65
N LEU A 85 -46.17 -90.09 46.41
CA LEU A 85 -44.81 -90.34 46.92
C LEU A 85 -43.82 -90.48 45.75
N GLY A 86 -42.74 -89.71 45.79
CA GLY A 86 -41.72 -89.62 44.74
C GLY A 86 -42.23 -89.05 43.41
N GLY A 87 -43.35 -88.34 43.39
CA GLY A 87 -44.01 -87.90 42.17
C GLY A 87 -44.69 -86.54 42.27
N GLU A 88 -45.78 -86.40 41.53
CA GLU A 88 -46.51 -85.15 41.34
C GLU A 88 -47.30 -84.73 42.59
N PHE A 89 -47.35 -83.42 42.84
CA PHE A 89 -48.20 -82.80 43.85
C PHE A 89 -49.19 -81.87 43.14
N THR A 90 -50.49 -82.05 43.41
CA THR A 90 -51.56 -81.29 42.79
C THR A 90 -52.45 -80.63 43.84
N VAL A 91 -52.92 -79.42 43.54
CA VAL A 91 -53.91 -78.67 44.33
C VAL A 91 -55.09 -78.33 43.42
N ARG A 92 -56.29 -78.78 43.79
CA ARG A 92 -57.52 -78.54 43.04
C ARG A 92 -58.57 -77.85 43.90
N GLY A 93 -59.19 -76.79 43.39
CA GLY A 93 -60.34 -76.09 43.97
C GLY A 93 -61.28 -75.59 42.85
N PRO A 94 -62.34 -74.84 43.16
CA PRO A 94 -63.28 -74.33 42.16
C PRO A 94 -62.61 -73.55 41.02
N ASP A 95 -61.64 -72.69 41.35
CA ASP A 95 -60.89 -71.86 40.40
C ASP A 95 -59.36 -72.11 40.47
N THR A 96 -58.93 -73.24 41.02
CA THR A 96 -57.51 -73.55 41.24
C THR A 96 -57.17 -74.93 40.70
N ASN A 97 -56.14 -75.03 39.85
CA ASN A 97 -55.60 -76.30 39.38
C ASN A 97 -54.08 -76.15 39.21
N ILE A 98 -53.35 -76.47 40.28
CA ILE A 98 -51.89 -76.34 40.34
C ILE A 98 -51.28 -77.74 40.32
N THR A 99 -50.19 -77.87 39.57
CA THR A 99 -49.47 -79.13 39.39
C THR A 99 -47.98 -78.87 39.48
N GLY A 100 -47.29 -79.66 40.33
CA GLY A 100 -45.85 -79.56 40.54
C GLY A 100 -45.52 -79.22 42.00
N LYS A 101 -44.47 -79.85 42.53
CA LYS A 101 -44.13 -79.75 43.96
C LYS A 101 -43.87 -78.29 44.39
N LYS A 102 -43.05 -77.55 43.65
CA LYS A 102 -42.65 -76.18 44.02
C LYS A 102 -43.84 -75.21 44.02
N ASP A 103 -44.65 -75.25 42.96
CA ASP A 103 -45.79 -74.34 42.80
C ASP A 103 -46.92 -74.67 43.79
N ALA A 104 -47.17 -75.95 44.06
CA ALA A 104 -48.13 -76.38 45.08
C ALA A 104 -47.70 -75.94 46.49
N LEU A 105 -46.41 -76.02 46.82
CA LEU A 105 -45.88 -75.54 48.11
C LEU A 105 -45.89 -74.01 48.22
N ALA A 106 -45.58 -73.29 47.14
CA ALA A 106 -45.69 -71.83 47.11
C ALA A 106 -47.15 -71.39 47.30
N TRP A 107 -48.09 -72.10 46.68
CA TRP A 107 -49.52 -71.86 46.87
C TRP A 107 -49.96 -72.13 48.31
N LEU A 108 -49.48 -73.23 48.92
CA LEU A 108 -49.73 -73.55 50.33
C LEU A 108 -49.24 -72.43 51.25
N ALA A 109 -47.98 -72.01 51.09
CA ALA A 109 -47.39 -70.91 51.85
C ALA A 109 -48.18 -69.61 51.69
N HIS A 110 -48.59 -69.25 50.47
CA HIS A 110 -49.29 -67.98 50.26
C HIS A 110 -50.78 -68.00 50.69
N ASN A 111 -51.50 -69.10 50.45
CA ASN A 111 -52.97 -69.14 50.58
C ASN A 111 -53.45 -69.82 51.86
N LEU A 112 -52.69 -70.77 52.40
CA LEU A 112 -53.06 -71.48 53.63
C LEU A 112 -52.23 -71.02 54.84
N PHE A 113 -51.00 -70.55 54.62
CA PHE A 113 -50.07 -70.14 55.69
C PHE A 113 -49.38 -68.78 55.40
N PRO A 114 -50.13 -67.68 55.19
CA PRO A 114 -49.68 -66.43 54.55
C PRO A 114 -48.51 -65.68 55.20
N PHE A 115 -48.02 -66.13 56.35
CA PHE A 115 -46.88 -65.56 57.07
C PHE A 115 -45.63 -66.44 57.04
N SER A 116 -45.67 -67.59 56.35
CA SER A 116 -44.56 -68.55 56.31
C SER A 116 -43.89 -68.57 54.94
N ASN A 117 -42.56 -68.65 54.91
CA ASN A 117 -41.83 -68.97 53.68
C ASN A 117 -41.93 -70.48 53.39
N LEU A 118 -41.68 -70.83 52.12
CA LEU A 118 -41.76 -72.20 51.60
C LEU A 118 -40.85 -73.18 52.36
N ASP A 119 -39.70 -72.70 52.85
CA ASP A 119 -38.71 -73.48 53.59
C ASP A 119 -39.03 -73.62 55.10
N GLU A 120 -39.98 -72.83 55.62
CA GLU A 120 -40.33 -72.77 57.05
C GLU A 120 -41.47 -73.75 57.41
N LEU A 121 -42.27 -74.19 56.42
CA LEU A 121 -43.41 -75.10 56.64
C LEU A 121 -43.04 -76.40 57.38
N PRO A 122 -41.92 -77.09 57.06
CA PRO A 122 -41.54 -78.30 57.79
C PRO A 122 -41.22 -78.03 59.26
N GLY A 123 -40.52 -76.92 59.54
CA GLY A 123 -40.14 -76.52 60.91
C GLY A 123 -41.34 -76.13 61.76
N ILE A 124 -42.36 -75.48 61.17
CA ILE A 124 -43.64 -75.16 61.83
C ILE A 124 -44.39 -76.44 62.20
N PHE A 125 -44.42 -77.44 61.32
CA PHE A 125 -45.07 -78.71 61.63
C PHE A 125 -44.33 -79.47 62.72
N GLU A 126 -43.01 -79.62 62.60
CA GLU A 126 -42.18 -80.38 63.54
C GLU A 126 -42.21 -79.80 64.96
N ASN A 127 -42.14 -78.48 65.09
CA ASN A 127 -41.92 -77.82 66.38
C ASN A 127 -43.19 -77.23 67.00
N ALA A 128 -44.23 -76.98 66.20
CA ALA A 128 -45.46 -76.33 66.68
C ALA A 128 -46.72 -77.18 66.41
N VAL A 129 -47.06 -77.48 65.15
CA VAL A 129 -48.42 -77.95 64.78
C VAL A 129 -48.62 -79.48 64.88
N GLY A 130 -47.61 -80.27 64.53
CA GLY A 130 -47.73 -81.72 64.29
C GLY A 130 -46.52 -82.49 64.78
N VAL A 131 -46.30 -82.43 66.08
CA VAL A 131 -45.12 -82.99 66.73
C VAL A 131 -45.16 -84.52 66.67
N PRO A 132 -44.12 -85.19 66.14
CA PRO A 132 -44.04 -86.65 66.13
C PRO A 132 -44.05 -87.26 67.54
N GLN A 133 -44.50 -88.50 67.65
CA GLN A 133 -44.46 -89.27 68.90
C GLN A 133 -43.07 -89.21 69.56
N GLY A 134 -43.03 -88.88 70.85
CA GLY A 134 -41.79 -88.78 71.63
C GLY A 134 -40.94 -87.53 71.38
N MET A 135 -41.30 -86.67 70.42
CA MET A 135 -40.61 -85.40 70.14
C MET A 135 -41.20 -84.20 70.90
N PHE A 136 -42.15 -84.45 71.82
CA PHE A 136 -42.79 -83.38 72.59
C PHE A 136 -41.83 -82.57 73.46
N THR A 137 -40.79 -83.21 73.94
CA THR A 137 -39.79 -82.60 74.83
C THR A 137 -38.49 -82.24 74.10
N ALA A 138 -38.30 -82.68 72.85
CA ALA A 138 -37.02 -82.65 72.15
C ALA A 138 -36.47 -81.24 71.93
N ALA A 139 -37.32 -80.29 71.50
CA ALA A 139 -36.91 -78.90 71.26
C ALA A 139 -36.36 -78.22 72.52
N PHE A 140 -36.90 -78.56 73.69
CA PHE A 140 -36.55 -77.99 74.99
C PHE A 140 -35.35 -78.68 75.65
N ILE A 141 -34.91 -79.85 75.14
CA ILE A 141 -33.69 -80.54 75.62
C ILE A 141 -32.44 -79.99 74.91
N ASN A 142 -32.60 -79.38 73.73
CA ASN A 142 -31.49 -78.89 72.92
C ASN A 142 -30.60 -77.88 73.68
N PRO A 143 -29.28 -77.85 73.40
CA PRO A 143 -28.39 -76.84 73.95
C PRO A 143 -28.87 -75.41 73.63
N PRO A 144 -28.54 -74.40 74.47
CA PRO A 144 -29.08 -73.04 74.37
C PRO A 144 -28.97 -72.42 72.97
N VAL A 145 -27.84 -72.57 72.29
CA VAL A 145 -27.64 -72.01 70.93
C VAL A 145 -28.61 -72.59 69.91
N LYS A 146 -28.80 -73.93 69.92
CA LYS A 146 -29.70 -74.59 68.96
C LYS A 146 -31.15 -74.29 69.29
N ARG A 147 -31.50 -74.24 70.58
CA ARG A 147 -32.84 -73.87 71.06
C ARG A 147 -33.20 -72.45 70.65
N LYS A 148 -32.27 -71.51 70.84
CA LYS A 148 -32.40 -70.12 70.42
C LYS A 148 -32.64 -69.97 68.93
N LEU A 149 -31.85 -70.64 68.10
CA LEU A 149 -32.08 -70.66 66.65
C LEU A 149 -33.48 -71.19 66.29
N THR A 150 -33.93 -72.28 66.93
CA THR A 150 -35.25 -72.87 66.69
C THR A 150 -36.40 -71.93 67.05
N PHE A 151 -36.37 -71.30 68.22
CA PHE A 151 -37.46 -70.42 68.66
C PHE A 151 -37.37 -68.99 68.09
N ASP A 152 -36.17 -68.44 67.84
CA ASP A 152 -36.00 -67.14 67.15
C ASP A 152 -36.57 -67.20 65.72
N GLU A 153 -36.44 -68.34 65.04
CA GLU A 153 -37.04 -68.60 63.72
C GLU A 153 -38.57 -68.69 63.82
N ILE A 154 -39.10 -69.39 64.82
CA ILE A 154 -40.55 -69.50 65.06
C ILE A 154 -41.17 -68.13 65.41
N LEU A 155 -40.47 -67.31 66.20
CA LEU A 155 -40.92 -65.97 66.62
C LEU A 155 -40.60 -64.87 65.60
N LYS A 156 -39.92 -65.17 64.49
CA LYS A 156 -39.57 -64.24 63.39
C LYS A 156 -38.73 -63.03 63.81
N VAL A 157 -37.96 -63.16 64.88
CA VAL A 157 -37.15 -62.05 65.42
C VAL A 157 -35.94 -61.76 64.52
N GLU A 158 -35.43 -62.76 63.82
CA GLU A 158 -34.28 -62.64 62.92
C GLU A 158 -34.52 -61.65 61.74
N GLU A 159 -35.77 -61.35 61.39
CA GLU A 159 -36.09 -60.36 60.35
C GLU A 159 -35.62 -58.94 60.72
N TYR A 160 -35.77 -58.55 61.99
CA TYR A 160 -35.31 -57.24 62.50
C TYR A 160 -33.78 -57.12 62.45
N ARG A 161 -33.07 -58.19 62.79
CA ARG A 161 -31.60 -58.24 62.75
C ARG A 161 -31.08 -58.10 61.31
N LYS A 162 -31.68 -58.84 60.38
CA LYS A 162 -31.33 -58.74 58.94
C LYS A 162 -31.59 -57.33 58.41
N ALA A 163 -32.70 -56.70 58.78
CA ALA A 163 -32.99 -55.32 58.38
C ALA A 163 -31.97 -54.32 58.94
N TYR A 164 -31.58 -54.47 60.21
CA TYR A 164 -30.53 -53.67 60.85
C TYR A 164 -29.17 -53.78 60.13
N ASP A 165 -28.77 -55.00 59.78
CA ASP A 165 -27.49 -55.28 59.13
C ASP A 165 -27.46 -54.74 57.69
N ASN A 166 -28.54 -54.92 56.92
CA ASN A 166 -28.65 -54.43 55.54
C ASN A 166 -28.55 -52.90 55.42
N LEU A 167 -28.98 -52.15 56.44
CA LEU A 167 -28.85 -50.69 56.46
C LEU A 167 -27.40 -50.21 56.61
N ARG A 168 -26.46 -51.08 57.00
CA ARG A 168 -25.04 -50.73 57.15
C ARG A 168 -24.42 -50.23 55.86
N ASP A 169 -24.62 -50.98 54.78
CA ASP A 169 -24.01 -50.66 53.49
C ASP A 169 -24.64 -49.40 52.89
N THR A 170 -25.94 -49.22 53.11
CA THR A 170 -26.65 -47.99 52.73
C THR A 170 -26.06 -46.76 53.43
N MET A 171 -25.80 -46.84 54.75
CA MET A 171 -25.15 -45.75 55.48
C MET A 171 -23.74 -45.44 54.95
N ALA A 172 -22.96 -46.47 54.61
CA ALA A 172 -21.60 -46.29 54.10
C ALA A 172 -21.59 -45.57 52.73
N LEU A 173 -22.60 -45.82 51.88
CA LEU A 173 -22.76 -45.09 50.61
C LEU A 173 -23.06 -43.61 50.86
N ILE A 174 -23.98 -43.29 51.76
CA ILE A 174 -24.31 -41.90 52.12
C ILE A 174 -23.07 -41.18 52.70
N ASP A 175 -22.33 -41.85 53.59
CA ASP A 175 -21.07 -41.32 54.14
C ASP A 175 -20.03 -41.02 53.04
N THR A 176 -19.96 -41.86 52.01
CA THR A 176 -19.05 -41.66 50.88
C THR A 176 -19.46 -40.44 50.05
N GLU A 177 -20.74 -40.25 49.81
CA GLU A 177 -21.26 -39.07 49.09
C GLU A 177 -21.03 -37.77 49.86
N ILE A 178 -21.29 -37.76 51.17
CA ILE A 178 -21.00 -36.63 52.07
C ILE A 178 -19.53 -36.24 51.98
N ASN A 179 -18.62 -37.22 52.12
CA ASN A 179 -17.19 -36.98 52.04
C ASN A 179 -16.76 -36.44 50.66
N SER A 180 -17.37 -36.94 49.57
CA SER A 180 -17.10 -36.42 48.23
C SER A 180 -17.51 -34.95 48.10
N ILE A 181 -18.71 -34.60 48.54
CA ILE A 181 -19.22 -33.22 48.49
C ILE A 181 -18.35 -32.28 49.35
N GLU A 182 -17.93 -32.72 50.54
CA GLU A 182 -17.03 -31.94 51.40
C GLU A 182 -15.67 -31.67 50.74
N ASN A 183 -15.10 -32.68 50.07
CA ASN A 183 -13.85 -32.53 49.31
C ASN A 183 -14.00 -31.55 48.13
N ASP A 184 -15.11 -31.62 47.40
CA ASP A 184 -15.40 -30.69 46.30
C ASP A 184 -15.53 -29.25 46.79
N ILE A 185 -16.27 -29.02 47.90
CA ILE A 185 -16.38 -27.72 48.55
C ILE A 185 -15.01 -27.19 48.95
N ASN A 186 -14.18 -28.02 49.58
CA ASN A 186 -12.84 -27.62 50.02
C ASN A 186 -11.94 -27.25 48.81
N GLY A 187 -11.99 -28.04 47.74
CA GLY A 187 -11.27 -27.76 46.50
C GLY A 187 -11.67 -26.42 45.87
N LEU A 188 -12.95 -26.08 45.88
CA LEU A 188 -13.43 -24.77 45.42
C LEU A 188 -13.05 -23.64 46.38
N ARG A 189 -13.10 -23.85 47.70
CA ARG A 189 -12.71 -22.84 48.71
C ARG A 189 -11.27 -22.39 48.52
N ILE A 190 -10.34 -23.32 48.29
CA ILE A 190 -8.93 -23.03 47.98
C ILE A 190 -8.81 -22.14 46.73
N ARG A 191 -9.59 -22.41 45.68
CA ARG A 191 -9.57 -21.61 44.44
C ARG A 191 -10.16 -20.21 44.61
N THR A 192 -11.05 -20.03 45.59
CA THR A 192 -11.64 -18.73 45.94
C THR A 192 -10.86 -17.98 47.04
N GLU A 193 -9.75 -18.55 47.51
CA GLU A 193 -8.91 -17.92 48.51
C GLU A 193 -8.37 -16.57 47.98
N GLY A 194 -8.48 -15.52 48.80
CA GLY A 194 -8.06 -14.18 48.41
C GLY A 194 -9.02 -13.43 47.49
N TYR A 195 -10.24 -13.93 47.23
CA TYR A 195 -11.29 -13.20 46.51
C TYR A 195 -11.47 -11.77 47.04
N GLY A 196 -11.57 -11.60 48.37
CA GLY A 196 -11.69 -10.27 49.00
C GLY A 196 -10.51 -9.35 48.69
N LYS A 197 -9.27 -9.85 48.78
CA LYS A 197 -8.07 -9.06 48.47
C LYS A 197 -8.04 -8.61 47.01
N LYS A 198 -8.36 -9.51 46.06
CA LYS A 198 -8.44 -9.18 44.63
C LYS A 198 -9.53 -8.15 44.34
N LYS A 199 -10.68 -8.24 45.03
CA LYS A 199 -11.77 -7.28 44.89
C LYS A 199 -11.35 -5.89 45.37
N ASP A 200 -10.70 -5.79 46.52
CA ASP A 200 -10.16 -4.53 47.04
C ASP A 200 -9.09 -3.93 46.12
N GLU A 201 -8.20 -4.77 45.57
CA GLU A 201 -7.17 -4.35 44.61
C GLU A 201 -7.80 -3.80 43.32
N ARG A 202 -8.82 -4.49 42.79
CA ARG A 202 -9.60 -4.04 41.63
C ARG A 202 -10.24 -2.69 41.88
N ASP A 203 -10.86 -2.47 43.04
CA ASP A 203 -11.52 -1.21 43.35
C ASP A 203 -10.54 -0.05 43.50
N LYS A 204 -9.40 -0.27 44.17
CA LYS A 204 -8.31 0.72 44.24
C LYS A 204 -7.75 1.06 42.85
N LEU A 205 -7.52 0.04 42.03
CA LEU A 205 -6.99 0.22 40.67
C LEU A 205 -7.99 0.97 39.78
N LYS A 206 -9.28 0.67 39.90
CA LYS A 206 -10.36 1.36 39.16
C LYS A 206 -10.38 2.86 39.48
N VAL A 207 -10.35 3.21 40.77
CA VAL A 207 -10.29 4.62 41.21
C VAL A 207 -9.01 5.29 40.70
N SER A 208 -7.86 4.61 40.74
CA SER A 208 -6.62 5.15 40.19
C SER A 208 -6.70 5.43 38.68
N VAL A 209 -7.34 4.55 37.90
CA VAL A 209 -7.54 4.76 36.45
C VAL A 209 -8.47 5.94 36.19
N GLU A 210 -9.55 6.08 36.96
CA GLU A 210 -10.47 7.22 36.82
C GLU A 210 -9.77 8.55 37.12
N ASN A 211 -8.97 8.63 38.18
CA ASN A 211 -8.19 9.83 38.50
C ASN A 211 -7.19 10.17 37.39
N LEU A 212 -6.41 9.19 36.90
CA LEU A 212 -5.46 9.43 35.80
C LEU A 212 -6.14 9.91 34.52
N LYS A 213 -7.38 9.46 34.23
CA LYS A 213 -8.16 9.94 33.08
C LYS A 213 -8.60 11.40 33.24
N ILE A 214 -8.90 11.83 34.46
CA ILE A 214 -9.20 13.24 34.77
C ILE A 214 -7.93 14.08 34.54
N ASP A 215 -6.80 13.66 35.12
CA ASP A 215 -5.51 14.35 34.96
C ASP A 215 -5.09 14.46 33.48
N LEU A 216 -5.26 13.37 32.71
CA LEU A 216 -4.99 13.34 31.28
C LEU A 216 -5.82 14.39 30.53
N LYS A 217 -7.11 14.55 30.89
CA LYS A 217 -8.00 15.51 30.25
C LYS A 217 -7.53 16.95 30.50
N GLU A 218 -7.25 17.29 31.75
CA GLU A 218 -6.76 18.63 32.14
C GLU A 218 -5.42 18.97 31.47
N PHE A 219 -4.49 18.01 31.43
CA PHE A 219 -3.21 18.18 30.75
C PHE A 219 -3.38 18.33 29.22
N THR A 220 -4.30 17.59 28.62
CA THR A 220 -4.56 17.68 27.17
C THR A 220 -5.12 19.04 26.78
N GLU A 221 -6.03 19.60 27.59
CA GLU A 221 -6.54 20.97 27.41
C GLU A 221 -5.42 22.01 27.53
N SER A 222 -4.53 21.83 28.51
CA SER A 222 -3.36 22.70 28.69
C SER A 222 -2.33 22.60 27.55
N VAL A 223 -2.13 21.41 26.97
CA VAL A 223 -1.29 21.22 25.78
C VAL A 223 -1.89 21.94 24.58
N ASN A 224 -3.21 21.86 24.38
CA ASN A 224 -3.88 22.52 23.27
C ASN A 224 -3.79 24.05 23.35
N SER A 225 -3.99 24.63 24.54
CA SER A 225 -3.84 26.08 24.72
C SER A 225 -2.41 26.54 24.42
N LYS A 226 -1.39 25.79 24.88
CA LYS A 226 0.02 26.08 24.59
C LYS A 226 0.37 25.92 23.11
N LYS A 227 -0.23 24.93 22.43
CA LYS A 227 -0.07 24.73 20.97
C LYS A 227 -0.52 25.94 20.16
N ILE A 228 -1.67 26.53 20.50
CA ILE A 228 -2.20 27.72 19.83
C ILE A 228 -1.21 28.89 19.94
N ILE A 229 -0.66 29.11 21.15
CA ILE A 229 0.33 30.16 21.40
C ILE A 229 1.60 29.90 20.57
N LEU A 230 2.08 28.65 20.53
CA LEU A 230 3.26 28.26 19.78
C LEU A 230 3.09 28.49 18.27
N GLU A 231 1.94 28.11 17.69
CA GLU A 231 1.64 28.34 16.28
C GLU A 231 1.57 29.83 15.93
N ALA A 232 1.00 30.66 16.81
CA ALA A 232 0.97 32.10 16.65
C ALA A 232 2.39 32.71 16.62
N LEU A 233 3.26 32.31 17.56
CA LEU A 233 4.65 32.77 17.62
C LEU A 233 5.47 32.31 16.39
N ARG A 234 5.26 31.07 15.90
CA ARG A 234 5.91 30.58 14.67
C ARG A 234 5.51 31.41 13.45
N LYS A 235 4.22 31.75 13.32
CA LYS A 235 3.72 32.59 12.23
C LYS A 235 4.34 33.99 12.27
N GLN A 236 4.46 34.58 13.47
CA GLN A 236 5.14 35.87 13.64
C GLN A 236 6.62 35.80 13.22
N LYS A 237 7.33 34.71 13.54
CA LYS A 237 8.72 34.49 13.09
C LYS A 237 8.81 34.45 11.56
N GLU A 238 7.97 33.68 10.90
CA GLU A 238 7.95 33.57 9.43
C GLU A 238 7.66 34.92 8.75
N GLU A 239 6.71 35.70 9.28
CA GLU A 239 6.40 37.05 8.78
C GLU A 239 7.59 38.01 8.98
N LEU A 240 8.27 37.94 10.12
CA LEU A 240 9.49 38.72 10.38
C LEU A 240 10.62 38.35 9.43
N GLU A 241 10.86 37.06 9.17
CA GLU A 241 11.89 36.60 8.24
C GLU A 241 11.61 37.08 6.80
N LYS A 242 10.35 37.03 6.35
CA LYS A 242 9.93 37.58 5.04
C LYS A 242 10.21 39.07 4.93
N LEU A 243 9.78 39.87 5.91
CA LEU A 243 10.02 41.32 5.89
C LEU A 243 11.51 41.66 5.97
N ASN A 244 12.31 40.94 6.76
CA ASN A 244 13.76 41.14 6.80
C ASN A 244 14.39 40.86 5.43
N SER A 245 13.93 39.82 4.72
CA SER A 245 14.38 39.50 3.36
C SER A 245 14.00 40.60 2.37
N GLU A 246 12.76 41.10 2.42
CA GLU A 246 12.29 42.22 1.59
C GLU A 246 13.09 43.50 1.84
N ILE A 247 13.39 43.83 3.10
CA ILE A 247 14.26 44.94 3.46
C ILE A 247 15.65 44.78 2.87
N ASN A 248 16.26 43.60 3.00
CA ASN A 248 17.61 43.36 2.51
C ASN A 248 17.67 43.50 0.98
N GLN A 249 16.68 42.98 0.26
CA GLN A 249 16.58 43.14 -1.19
C GLN A 249 16.38 44.60 -1.60
N LEU A 250 15.51 45.33 -0.90
CA LEU A 250 15.25 46.73 -1.17
C LEU A 250 16.47 47.60 -0.88
N ASN A 251 17.21 47.31 0.19
CA ASN A 251 18.43 48.02 0.54
C ASN A 251 19.53 47.82 -0.51
N ALA A 252 19.75 46.58 -0.96
CA ALA A 252 20.70 46.28 -2.04
C ALA A 252 20.31 46.98 -3.36
N LYS A 253 19.01 47.04 -3.66
CA LYS A 253 18.49 47.76 -4.82
C LYS A 253 18.74 49.27 -4.72
N LEU A 254 18.46 49.87 -3.56
CA LEU A 254 18.71 51.30 -3.30
C LEU A 254 20.20 51.64 -3.40
N GLU A 255 21.07 50.78 -2.87
CA GLU A 255 22.52 50.96 -2.97
C GLU A 255 23.00 50.94 -4.43
N GLY A 256 22.52 49.99 -5.23
CA GLY A 256 22.80 49.94 -6.67
C GLY A 256 22.26 51.16 -7.43
N GLN A 257 21.04 51.60 -7.12
CA GLN A 257 20.45 52.80 -7.74
C GLN A 257 21.20 54.08 -7.36
N ASN A 258 21.65 54.21 -6.11
CA ASN A 258 22.46 55.35 -5.66
C ASN A 258 23.82 55.39 -6.37
N GLN A 259 24.47 54.25 -6.60
CA GLN A 259 25.70 54.18 -7.39
C GLN A 259 25.48 54.61 -8.85
N GLN A 260 24.36 54.19 -9.45
CA GLN A 260 24.01 54.58 -10.82
C GLN A 260 23.71 56.08 -10.92
N LEU A 261 22.97 56.64 -9.96
CA LEU A 261 22.67 58.08 -9.88
C LEU A 261 23.95 58.91 -9.82
N LYS A 262 24.96 58.44 -9.08
CA LYS A 262 26.28 59.10 -9.02
C LYS A 262 26.95 59.15 -10.40
N LYS A 263 26.94 58.04 -11.16
CA LYS A 263 27.51 57.99 -12.51
C LYS A 263 26.76 58.91 -13.48
N THR A 264 25.44 58.84 -13.51
CA THR A 264 24.61 59.67 -14.40
C THR A 264 24.75 61.17 -14.06
N LYS A 265 24.98 61.52 -12.78
CA LYS A 265 25.31 62.90 -12.37
C LYS A 265 26.64 63.40 -12.96
N GLU A 266 27.68 62.56 -12.94
CA GLU A 266 28.98 62.89 -13.53
C GLU A 266 28.90 63.04 -15.06
N GLU A 267 28.13 62.17 -15.73
CA GLU A 267 27.89 62.24 -17.18
C GLU A 267 27.08 63.47 -17.60
N LEU A 268 26.06 63.84 -16.80
CA LEU A 268 25.30 65.07 -16.99
C LEU A 268 26.21 66.30 -16.89
N GLY A 269 27.06 66.38 -15.86
CA GLY A 269 28.01 67.48 -15.68
C GLY A 269 28.97 67.65 -16.86
N ARG A 270 29.53 66.55 -17.37
CA ARG A 270 30.39 66.57 -18.58
C ARG A 270 29.66 67.06 -19.83
N SER A 271 28.39 66.70 -19.96
CA SER A 271 27.57 67.07 -21.11
C SER A 271 27.17 68.55 -21.07
N GLU A 272 26.87 69.09 -19.89
CA GLU A 272 26.58 70.52 -19.67
C GLU A 272 27.81 71.40 -19.95
N GLU A 273 29.01 70.97 -19.54
CA GLU A 273 30.27 71.64 -19.86
C GLU A 273 30.56 71.64 -21.38
N ALA A 274 30.30 70.53 -22.07
CA ALA A 274 30.43 70.44 -23.52
C ALA A 274 29.43 71.37 -24.24
N GLN A 275 28.19 71.49 -23.75
CA GLN A 275 27.18 72.39 -24.29
C GLN A 275 27.59 73.87 -24.15
N LYS A 276 28.16 74.25 -23.00
CA LYS A 276 28.71 75.60 -22.79
C LYS A 276 29.86 75.90 -23.75
N THR A 277 30.76 74.93 -23.94
CA THR A 277 31.91 75.06 -24.86
C THR A 277 31.48 75.26 -26.32
N ILE A 278 30.42 74.58 -26.77
CA ILE A 278 29.84 74.77 -28.11
C ILE A 278 29.24 76.16 -28.27
N PHE A 279 28.51 76.64 -27.26
CA PHE A 279 27.89 77.95 -27.27
C PHE A 279 28.95 79.05 -27.47
N ASP A 280 30.05 78.99 -26.71
CA ASP A 280 31.14 79.97 -26.76
C ASP A 280 31.91 79.96 -28.10
N LEU A 281 32.06 78.79 -28.74
CA LEU A 281 32.81 78.63 -30.00
C LEU A 281 31.97 78.88 -31.27
N SER A 282 30.65 79.02 -31.14
CA SER A 282 29.71 79.19 -32.27
C SER A 282 30.00 80.42 -33.14
N GLY A 283 30.47 81.53 -32.53
CA GLY A 283 30.86 82.74 -33.23
C GLY A 283 32.15 82.58 -34.06
N MET A 284 33.09 81.77 -33.59
CA MET A 284 34.37 81.53 -34.28
C MET A 284 34.19 80.58 -35.47
N LYS A 285 33.28 79.60 -35.37
CA LYS A 285 32.87 78.74 -36.50
C LYS A 285 32.40 79.57 -37.70
N LYS A 286 31.49 80.53 -37.49
CA LYS A 286 30.96 81.37 -38.59
C LYS A 286 32.04 82.19 -39.29
N LYS A 287 33.01 82.70 -38.54
CA LYS A 287 34.13 83.46 -39.10
C LYS A 287 35.07 82.58 -39.95
N TYR A 288 35.32 81.34 -39.51
CA TYR A 288 36.12 80.37 -40.27
C TYR A 288 35.47 80.02 -41.62
N GLU A 289 34.16 79.76 -41.63
CA GLU A 289 33.40 79.44 -42.86
C GLU A 289 33.41 80.60 -43.87
N GLN A 290 33.35 81.85 -43.40
CA GLN A 290 33.42 83.04 -44.25
C GLN A 290 34.82 83.28 -44.84
N ALA A 291 35.88 83.14 -44.03
CA ALA A 291 37.26 83.28 -44.49
C ALA A 291 37.61 82.24 -45.58
N ARG A 292 37.13 81.00 -45.42
CA ARG A 292 37.34 79.93 -46.40
C ARG A 292 36.69 80.22 -47.76
N LYS A 293 35.44 80.72 -47.78
CA LYS A 293 34.75 81.11 -49.02
C LYS A 293 35.43 82.25 -49.77
N ASN A 294 36.00 83.22 -49.05
CA ASN A 294 36.70 84.35 -49.67
C ASN A 294 38.00 83.90 -50.39
N LEU A 295 38.67 82.90 -49.83
CA LEU A 295 39.91 82.33 -50.37
C LEU A 295 39.69 81.59 -51.70
N GLU A 296 38.58 80.86 -51.82
CA GLU A 296 38.18 80.17 -53.05
C GLU A 296 37.93 81.16 -54.21
N ARG A 297 37.24 82.27 -53.94
CA ARG A 297 36.96 83.33 -54.93
C ARG A 297 38.23 83.99 -55.48
N LEU A 298 39.24 84.21 -54.64
CA LEU A 298 40.48 84.89 -55.05
C LEU A 298 41.38 84.00 -55.94
N ASP A 299 41.34 82.68 -55.76
CA ASP A 299 42.12 81.74 -56.57
C ASP A 299 41.63 81.67 -58.04
N GLU A 300 40.34 81.92 -58.26
CA GLU A 300 39.73 81.94 -59.59
C GLU A 300 40.15 83.17 -60.41
N LEU A 301 40.26 84.34 -59.76
CA LEU A 301 40.72 85.58 -60.40
C LEU A 301 42.20 85.51 -60.82
N ARG A 302 43.04 84.77 -60.08
CA ARG A 302 44.45 84.55 -60.41
C ARG A 302 44.63 83.80 -61.74
N LYS A 303 43.84 82.75 -61.99
CA LYS A 303 43.92 81.96 -63.24
C LYS A 303 43.64 82.79 -64.49
N ASN A 304 42.71 83.74 -64.40
CA ASN A 304 42.35 84.60 -65.52
C ASN A 304 43.47 85.58 -65.91
N ARG A 305 44.30 86.03 -64.95
CA ARG A 305 45.46 86.90 -65.21
C ARG A 305 46.52 86.21 -66.08
N GLU A 306 46.80 84.94 -65.83
CA GLU A 306 47.86 84.19 -66.54
C GLU A 306 47.55 84.07 -68.05
N VAL A 307 46.27 83.86 -68.41
CA VAL A 307 45.84 83.75 -69.82
C VAL A 307 46.07 85.03 -70.64
N ILE A 308 45.98 86.21 -70.00
CA ILE A 308 46.15 87.51 -70.68
C ILE A 308 47.63 87.77 -70.98
N VAL A 309 48.53 87.39 -70.06
CA VAL A 309 49.99 87.58 -70.21
C VAL A 309 50.54 86.77 -71.40
N ASP A 310 50.09 85.54 -71.59
CA ASP A 310 50.57 84.68 -72.68
C ASP A 310 50.24 85.21 -74.08
N LYS A 311 49.08 85.85 -74.26
CA LYS A 311 48.67 86.43 -75.55
C LYS A 311 49.55 87.61 -75.97
N LEU A 312 50.00 88.42 -75.00
CA LEU A 312 50.85 89.59 -75.25
C LEU A 312 52.25 89.21 -75.72
N ASN A 313 52.84 88.17 -75.12
CA ASN A 313 54.17 87.68 -75.49
C ASN A 313 54.23 87.19 -76.95
N LYS A 314 53.14 86.60 -77.45
CA LYS A 314 53.07 86.07 -78.82
C LYS A 314 53.09 87.16 -79.90
N ILE A 315 52.38 88.28 -79.68
CA ILE A 315 52.35 89.42 -80.62
C ILE A 315 53.70 90.13 -80.69
N GLN A 316 54.45 90.16 -79.58
CA GLN A 316 55.77 90.79 -79.53
C GLN A 316 56.82 90.03 -80.35
N SER A 317 56.70 88.70 -80.48
CA SER A 317 57.56 87.88 -81.33
C SER A 317 57.32 88.09 -82.83
N ASP A 318 56.09 88.36 -83.26
CA ASP A 318 55.77 88.61 -84.68
C ASP A 318 56.39 89.94 -85.18
N ARG A 319 56.56 90.91 -84.27
CA ARG A 319 57.10 92.24 -84.58
C ARG A 319 58.57 92.20 -85.00
N SER A 320 59.39 91.34 -84.39
CA SER A 320 60.82 91.25 -84.70
C SER A 320 61.07 90.71 -86.11
N LEU A 321 60.35 89.66 -86.52
CA LEU A 321 60.43 89.01 -87.83
C LEU A 321 60.12 89.94 -89.02
N LEU A 322 59.26 90.93 -88.83
CA LEU A 322 58.91 91.88 -89.88
C LEU A 322 59.99 92.94 -90.16
N THR A 323 60.78 93.28 -89.15
CA THR A 323 61.90 94.22 -89.28
C THR A 323 62.95 93.70 -90.26
N ASP A 324 63.26 92.40 -90.19
CA ASP A 324 64.26 91.76 -91.06
C ASP A 324 63.81 91.74 -92.54
N LYS A 325 62.52 91.51 -92.79
CA LYS A 325 61.95 91.49 -94.14
C LYS A 325 62.03 92.86 -94.83
N LYS A 326 61.87 93.97 -94.10
CA LYS A 326 62.03 95.34 -94.64
C LYS A 326 63.44 95.61 -95.17
N ILE A 327 64.46 95.12 -94.47
CA ILE A 327 65.87 95.31 -94.87
C ILE A 327 66.16 94.61 -96.21
N ARG A 328 65.61 93.40 -96.40
CA ARG A 328 65.81 92.60 -97.62
C ARG A 328 65.26 93.27 -98.88
N ILE A 329 64.09 93.92 -98.79
CA ILE A 329 63.47 94.62 -99.93
C ILE A 329 64.38 95.75 -100.44
N ASN A 330 65.00 96.51 -99.54
CA ASN A 330 65.86 97.63 -99.91
C ASN A 330 67.13 97.18 -100.66
N LEU A 331 67.72 96.05 -100.26
CA LEU A 331 68.87 95.46 -100.96
C LEU A 331 68.52 95.03 -102.39
N LEU A 332 67.37 94.38 -102.58
CA LEU A 332 66.92 93.93 -103.90
C LEU A 332 66.70 95.10 -104.87
N LYS A 333 66.21 96.25 -104.39
CA LYS A 333 66.01 97.45 -105.22
C LYS A 333 67.33 98.02 -105.77
N ALA A 334 68.35 98.15 -104.92
CA ALA A 334 69.67 98.65 -105.32
C ALA A 334 70.35 97.73 -106.37
N GLU A 335 70.15 96.43 -106.23
CA GLU A 335 70.67 95.42 -107.15
C GLU A 335 70.06 95.50 -108.56
N ILE A 336 68.77 95.86 -108.67
CA ILE A 336 68.07 96.03 -109.94
C ILE A 336 68.58 97.26 -110.68
N GLU A 337 68.77 98.36 -109.94
CA GLU A 337 69.21 99.64 -110.47
C GLU A 337 70.59 99.51 -111.16
N LYS A 338 71.55 98.90 -110.46
CA LYS A 338 72.91 98.68 -110.99
C LYS A 338 72.93 97.86 -112.28
N LYS A 339 72.13 96.80 -112.37
CA LYS A 339 72.08 95.94 -113.57
C LYS A 339 71.41 96.64 -114.76
N THR A 340 70.56 97.62 -114.50
CA THR A 340 69.89 98.42 -115.54
C THR A 340 70.85 99.42 -116.18
N GLU A 341 71.77 100.00 -115.41
CA GLU A 341 72.83 100.88 -115.93
C GLU A 341 73.83 100.14 -116.82
N GLU A 342 74.31 98.97 -116.37
CA GLU A 342 75.24 98.13 -117.15
C GLU A 342 74.66 97.72 -118.51
N LYS A 343 73.35 97.46 -118.58
CA LYS A 343 72.63 97.18 -119.83
C LYS A 343 72.65 98.38 -120.79
N ASN A 344 72.42 99.59 -120.27
CA ASN A 344 72.31 100.80 -121.08
C ASN A 344 73.63 101.24 -121.73
N ALA A 345 74.77 100.93 -121.12
CA ALA A 345 76.10 101.29 -121.65
C ALA A 345 76.48 100.56 -122.95
N ILE A 346 75.87 99.39 -123.23
CA ILE A 346 76.23 98.54 -124.37
C ILE A 346 75.38 98.85 -125.62
N LEU A 347 74.24 99.52 -125.45
CA LEU A 347 73.29 99.88 -126.52
C LEU A 347 73.87 100.69 -127.70
N PRO A 348 74.83 101.62 -127.54
CA PRO A 348 75.39 102.39 -128.66
C PRO A 348 76.17 101.54 -129.67
N PHE A 349 76.92 100.53 -129.20
CA PHE A 349 77.75 99.66 -130.03
C PHE A 349 76.94 98.76 -130.97
N ILE A 350 75.66 98.53 -130.67
CA ILE A 350 74.74 97.82 -131.57
C ILE A 350 74.49 98.64 -132.85
N LYS A 351 74.45 99.98 -132.77
CA LYS A 351 74.26 100.84 -133.95
C LYS A 351 75.51 100.85 -134.85
N GLU A 352 76.69 100.85 -134.25
CA GLU A 352 77.99 100.86 -134.95
C GLU A 352 78.24 99.54 -135.69
N GLN A 353 77.86 98.40 -135.09
CA GLN A 353 77.88 97.08 -135.73
C GLN A 353 77.04 97.03 -137.01
N VAL A 354 75.83 97.62 -137.00
CA VAL A 354 74.91 97.65 -138.15
C VAL A 354 75.43 98.54 -139.30
N GLU A 355 76.14 99.62 -139.00
CA GLU A 355 76.74 100.50 -140.03
C GLU A 355 77.91 99.85 -140.77
N LEU A 356 78.78 99.15 -140.04
CA LEU A 356 79.95 98.48 -140.61
C LEU A 356 79.58 97.33 -141.56
N GLU A 357 78.50 96.59 -141.23
CA GLU A 357 77.92 95.56 -142.10
C GLU A 357 77.44 96.14 -143.44
N LYS A 358 76.78 97.31 -143.42
CA LYS A 358 76.34 98.03 -144.63
C LYS A 358 77.51 98.47 -145.53
N LYS A 359 78.59 98.99 -144.93
CA LYS A 359 79.79 99.43 -145.69
C LYS A 359 80.52 98.26 -146.35
N LYS A 360 80.58 97.11 -145.67
CA LYS A 360 81.15 95.86 -146.23
C LYS A 360 80.38 95.40 -147.47
N GLU A 361 79.05 95.52 -147.43
CA GLU A 361 78.18 95.12 -148.52
C GLU A 361 78.33 96.01 -149.77
N GLY A 362 78.53 97.33 -149.58
CA GLY A 362 78.83 98.27 -150.67
C GLY A 362 80.19 98.03 -151.34
N ALA A 363 81.25 97.79 -150.56
CA ALA A 363 82.59 97.54 -151.11
C ALA A 363 82.67 96.23 -151.93
N ASN A 364 81.82 95.24 -151.62
CA ASN A 364 81.68 94.02 -152.42
C ASN A 364 81.04 94.25 -153.80
N GLN A 365 80.11 95.21 -153.91
CA GLN A 365 79.48 95.58 -155.18
C GLN A 365 80.46 96.29 -156.11
N GLU A 366 81.27 97.23 -155.60
CA GLU A 366 82.32 97.91 -156.37
C GLU A 366 83.35 96.93 -156.92
N ARG A 367 83.78 95.97 -156.11
CA ARG A 367 84.71 94.92 -156.54
C ARG A 367 84.16 94.15 -157.74
N ALA A 368 82.87 93.84 -157.75
CA ALA A 368 82.21 93.13 -158.85
C ALA A 368 82.14 93.98 -160.14
N ILE A 369 81.97 95.30 -160.02
CA ILE A 369 81.95 96.24 -161.15
C ILE A 369 83.30 96.31 -161.85
N PHE A 370 84.39 96.51 -161.10
CA PHE A 370 85.73 96.62 -161.66
C PHE A 370 86.22 95.32 -162.34
N VAL A 371 85.77 94.15 -161.87
CA VAL A 371 86.03 92.88 -162.56
C VAL A 371 85.37 92.84 -163.94
N LYS A 372 84.11 93.29 -164.06
CA LYS A 372 83.36 93.31 -165.32
C LYS A 372 83.96 94.29 -166.32
N GLU A 373 84.43 95.43 -165.84
CA GLU A 373 85.02 96.50 -166.65
C GLU A 373 86.35 96.07 -167.31
N ILE A 374 87.22 95.39 -166.54
CA ILE A 374 88.45 94.78 -167.05
C ILE A 374 88.15 93.75 -168.15
N SER A 375 87.02 93.03 -168.04
CA SER A 375 86.55 92.08 -169.04
C SER A 375 86.10 92.76 -170.34
N ASP A 376 85.34 93.86 -170.27
CA ASP A 376 84.83 94.60 -171.43
C ASP A 376 85.93 95.32 -172.24
N ILE A 377 86.97 95.81 -171.57
CA ILE A 377 88.09 96.48 -172.23
C ILE A 377 88.91 95.46 -173.05
N LYS A 378 89.18 94.28 -172.47
CA LYS A 378 89.82 93.19 -173.21
C LYS A 378 89.03 92.76 -174.46
N SER A 379 87.70 92.77 -174.37
CA SER A 379 86.80 92.46 -175.50
C SER A 379 86.87 93.51 -176.61
N ARG A 380 86.81 94.81 -176.27
CA ARG A 380 86.90 95.93 -177.24
C ARG A 380 88.25 95.99 -177.95
N MET A 381 89.32 95.71 -177.20
CA MET A 381 90.68 95.65 -177.71
C MET A 381 90.83 94.59 -178.82
N ASN A 382 90.18 93.43 -178.69
CA ASN A 382 90.22 92.39 -179.72
C ASN A 382 89.47 92.78 -181.01
N LEU A 383 88.41 93.58 -180.92
CA LEU A 383 87.58 93.97 -182.06
C LEU A 383 88.23 95.03 -182.96
N ALA A 384 88.91 96.01 -182.36
CA ALA A 384 89.64 97.04 -183.10
C ALA A 384 90.75 96.42 -183.98
N SER A 385 91.40 95.36 -183.51
CA SER A 385 92.60 94.76 -184.14
C SER A 385 92.32 93.85 -185.34
N ALA A 386 91.11 93.29 -185.51
CA ALA A 386 90.90 92.19 -186.45
C ALA A 386 90.13 92.54 -187.75
N LYS A 387 89.34 93.63 -187.82
CA LYS A 387 88.47 93.91 -188.99
C LYS A 387 88.49 95.37 -189.49
N ASN A 388 89.28 96.26 -188.91
CA ASN A 388 89.19 97.71 -189.14
C ASN A 388 87.80 98.31 -188.84
N ILE A 389 87.03 97.69 -187.96
CA ILE A 389 85.77 98.29 -187.49
C ILE A 389 86.12 99.24 -186.36
N CYS A 390 85.70 100.50 -186.49
CA CYS A 390 85.93 101.53 -185.50
C CYS A 390 85.53 101.05 -184.07
N PRO A 391 86.35 101.29 -183.04
CA PRO A 391 86.01 100.94 -181.66
C PRO A 391 84.80 101.74 -181.13
N VAL A 392 84.46 102.87 -181.77
CA VAL A 392 83.37 103.77 -181.38
C VAL A 392 82.05 103.48 -182.13
N MET A 393 82.06 102.99 -183.37
CA MET A 393 80.81 102.68 -184.07
C MET A 393 80.86 101.45 -184.98
N LYS A 394 79.75 100.70 -184.91
CA LYS A 394 79.54 99.37 -185.50
C LYS A 394 79.29 99.45 -187.02
N GLY A 395 80.28 98.98 -187.80
CA GLY A 395 80.15 98.61 -189.23
C GLY A 395 81.07 99.35 -190.21
N VAL A 396 81.61 100.49 -189.80
CA VAL A 396 82.37 101.34 -190.72
C VAL A 396 83.83 100.94 -190.70
N ARG A 397 84.44 100.77 -191.88
CA ARG A 397 85.89 100.57 -192.02
C ARG A 397 86.60 101.91 -191.90
N CYS A 398 87.50 102.03 -190.94
CA CYS A 398 88.35 103.22 -190.79
C CYS A 398 89.70 102.98 -191.49
N ASN A 399 90.11 103.90 -192.38
CA ASN A 399 91.38 103.82 -193.13
C ASN A 399 92.40 104.90 -192.72
N SER A 400 91.99 105.87 -191.93
CA SER A 400 92.81 107.04 -191.69
C SER A 400 93.84 106.86 -190.58
N ILE A 401 93.87 105.73 -189.86
CA ILE A 401 94.79 105.50 -188.73
C ILE A 401 95.11 104.00 -188.66
N ASN A 402 96.41 103.67 -188.53
CA ASN A 402 96.90 102.29 -188.57
C ASN A 402 97.40 101.74 -187.22
N ASP A 403 97.36 102.49 -186.11
CA ASP A 403 97.69 101.91 -184.79
C ASP A 403 97.02 102.64 -183.62
N LEU A 404 96.47 101.87 -182.68
CA LEU A 404 95.66 102.29 -181.52
C LEU A 404 96.06 101.55 -180.23
N SER A 405 97.15 100.77 -180.25
CA SER A 405 97.55 99.87 -179.16
C SER A 405 97.75 100.56 -177.80
N GLU A 406 98.16 101.82 -177.83
CA GLU A 406 98.45 102.61 -176.64
C GLU A 406 97.18 102.99 -175.86
N TYR A 407 96.08 103.23 -176.57
CA TYR A 407 94.78 103.59 -175.98
C TYR A 407 94.21 102.52 -175.04
N PHE A 408 94.36 101.23 -175.40
CA PHE A 408 93.78 100.13 -174.62
C PHE A 408 94.63 99.71 -173.41
N ARG A 409 95.95 99.91 -173.46
CA ARG A 409 96.85 99.51 -172.36
C ARG A 409 96.63 100.37 -171.12
N GLU A 410 96.45 101.68 -171.33
CA GLU A 410 96.24 102.66 -170.26
C GLU A 410 94.91 102.42 -169.51
N GLN A 411 93.83 102.06 -170.23
CA GLN A 411 92.56 101.72 -169.59
C GLN A 411 92.62 100.43 -168.74
N LEU A 412 93.39 99.43 -169.16
CA LEU A 412 93.50 98.15 -168.48
C LEU A 412 94.30 98.23 -167.17
N GLU A 413 95.33 99.08 -167.12
CA GLU A 413 96.08 99.34 -165.89
C GLU A 413 95.24 100.16 -164.89
N GLY A 414 94.51 101.17 -165.37
CA GLY A 414 93.58 101.95 -164.54
C GLY A 414 92.54 101.07 -163.83
N ALA A 415 91.90 100.16 -164.56
CA ALA A 415 90.87 99.29 -163.99
C ALA A 415 91.44 98.24 -163.01
N ARG A 416 92.65 97.71 -163.25
CA ARG A 416 93.32 96.76 -162.34
C ARG A 416 93.74 97.39 -161.01
N SER A 417 94.16 98.66 -161.04
CA SER A 417 94.49 99.43 -159.84
C SER A 417 93.27 99.58 -158.93
N ASN A 418 92.13 99.99 -159.49
CA ASN A 418 90.90 100.21 -158.73
C ASN A 418 90.37 98.94 -158.06
N LEU A 419 90.46 97.79 -158.74
CA LEU A 419 90.10 96.49 -158.17
C LEU A 419 90.93 96.14 -156.91
N LYS A 420 92.22 96.47 -156.92
CA LYS A 420 93.14 96.18 -155.81
C LYS A 420 92.84 97.03 -154.58
N VAL A 421 92.46 98.30 -154.77
CA VAL A 421 92.04 99.21 -153.69
C VAL A 421 90.75 98.72 -153.03
N SER A 422 89.75 98.32 -153.83
CA SER A 422 88.48 97.77 -153.34
C SER A 422 88.68 96.47 -152.52
N MET A 423 89.57 95.57 -152.96
CA MET A 423 89.92 94.35 -152.21
C MET A 423 90.52 94.62 -150.83
N ASN A 424 91.37 95.65 -150.71
CA ASN A 424 91.97 96.00 -149.42
C ASN A 424 90.94 96.63 -148.47
N SER A 425 90.02 97.46 -148.97
CA SER A 425 88.94 98.06 -148.16
C SER A 425 88.04 97.02 -147.51
N LEU A 426 87.66 95.96 -148.25
CA LEU A 426 86.89 94.83 -147.73
C LEU A 426 87.60 94.11 -146.58
N LYS A 427 88.91 93.93 -146.70
CA LYS A 427 89.73 93.26 -145.69
C LYS A 427 89.78 94.06 -144.38
N THR A 428 89.81 95.39 -144.48
CA THR A 428 89.79 96.28 -143.31
C THR A 428 88.43 96.27 -142.60
N LEU A 429 87.34 96.28 -143.36
CA LEU A 429 85.97 96.24 -142.83
C LEU A 429 85.66 94.92 -142.10
N GLU A 430 86.21 93.79 -142.57
CA GLU A 430 86.10 92.50 -141.89
C GLU A 430 86.82 92.46 -140.54
N SER A 431 87.95 93.14 -140.41
CA SER A 431 88.68 93.23 -139.15
C SER A 431 87.91 94.06 -138.10
N GLN A 432 87.29 95.17 -138.51
CA GLN A 432 86.56 96.07 -137.62
C GLN A 432 85.30 95.42 -137.02
N LEU A 433 84.60 94.57 -137.78
CA LEU A 433 83.41 93.85 -137.29
C LEU A 433 83.74 92.81 -136.21
N ASN A 434 84.90 92.15 -136.30
CA ASN A 434 85.31 91.16 -135.31
C ASN A 434 85.72 91.78 -133.97
N GLU A 435 86.26 93.00 -133.95
CA GLU A 435 86.60 93.70 -132.69
C GLU A 435 85.37 94.11 -131.86
N LEU A 436 84.19 94.25 -132.47
CA LEU A 436 82.96 94.70 -131.80
C LEU A 436 82.30 93.65 -130.87
N GLY A 437 82.58 92.35 -131.02
CA GLY A 437 82.29 91.33 -129.99
C GLY A 437 80.82 91.11 -129.58
N ASP A 438 79.90 91.01 -130.55
CA ASP A 438 78.44 90.77 -130.44
C ASP A 438 77.72 91.39 -129.21
N PRO A 439 77.60 92.73 -129.16
CA PRO A 439 76.95 93.46 -128.08
C PRO A 439 75.46 93.10 -127.89
N ARG A 440 74.79 92.55 -128.92
CA ARG A 440 73.36 92.24 -128.90
C ARG A 440 73.01 91.12 -127.93
N SER A 441 73.84 90.08 -127.86
CA SER A 441 73.62 88.93 -126.96
C SER A 441 73.78 89.28 -125.47
N LYS A 442 74.64 90.24 -125.12
CA LYS A 442 74.89 90.64 -123.73
C LYS A 442 73.71 91.41 -123.10
N VAL A 443 72.98 92.20 -123.89
CA VAL A 443 71.83 92.98 -123.41
C VAL A 443 70.67 92.10 -122.94
N ASN A 444 70.39 91.00 -123.65
CA ASN A 444 69.33 90.05 -123.27
C ASN A 444 69.61 89.35 -121.93
N GLY A 445 70.87 89.08 -121.61
CA GLY A 445 71.25 88.48 -120.32
C GLY A 445 70.92 89.37 -119.11
N PHE A 446 71.04 90.69 -119.25
CA PHE A 446 70.72 91.64 -118.18
C PHE A 446 69.21 91.79 -117.94
N GLU A 447 68.38 91.70 -118.99
CA GLU A 447 66.92 91.83 -118.85
C GLU A 447 66.30 90.72 -117.99
N MET A 448 66.80 89.49 -118.11
CA MET A 448 66.27 88.35 -117.36
C MET A 448 66.54 88.46 -115.85
N LEU A 449 67.71 88.98 -115.47
CA LEU A 449 68.10 89.15 -114.05
C LEU A 449 67.29 90.25 -113.35
N ILE A 450 66.99 91.35 -114.06
CA ILE A 450 66.18 92.47 -113.52
C ILE A 450 64.75 92.01 -113.21
N LYS A 451 64.16 91.17 -114.08
CA LYS A 451 62.80 90.64 -113.90
C LYS A 451 62.66 89.76 -112.66
N ASN A 452 63.59 88.84 -112.42
CA ASN A 452 63.49 87.95 -111.26
C ASN A 452 63.60 88.71 -109.93
N ARG A 453 64.50 89.70 -109.85
CA ARG A 453 64.69 90.49 -108.62
C ARG A 453 63.52 91.43 -108.32
N THR A 454 62.82 91.92 -109.35
CA THR A 454 61.61 92.75 -109.16
C THR A 454 60.43 91.94 -108.59
N GLU A 455 60.24 90.69 -109.01
CA GLU A 455 59.17 89.82 -108.51
C GLU A 455 59.38 89.42 -107.03
N GLU A 456 60.62 89.19 -106.59
CA GLU A 456 60.95 88.87 -105.19
C GLU A 456 60.64 90.05 -104.24
N ALA A 457 60.96 91.27 -104.65
CA ALA A 457 60.68 92.48 -103.86
C ALA A 457 59.17 92.74 -103.66
N ALA A 458 58.34 92.43 -104.65
CA ALA A 458 56.88 92.64 -104.60
C ALA A 458 56.14 91.65 -103.68
N LYS A 459 56.65 90.43 -103.50
CA LYS A 459 56.06 89.45 -102.55
C LYS A 459 56.29 89.88 -101.10
N LEU A 460 57.51 90.30 -100.78
CA LEU A 460 57.88 90.71 -99.42
C LEU A 460 57.14 91.99 -98.98
N SER A 461 56.76 92.88 -99.90
CA SER A 461 56.03 94.11 -99.55
C SER A 461 54.58 93.84 -99.12
N LYS A 462 53.89 92.85 -99.70
CA LYS A 462 52.51 92.50 -99.33
C LYS A 462 52.37 91.99 -97.89
N GLU A 463 53.37 91.28 -97.36
CA GLU A 463 53.34 90.77 -95.98
C GLU A 463 53.55 91.86 -94.93
N ILE A 464 54.13 93.00 -95.30
CA ILE A 464 54.37 94.13 -94.40
C ILE A 464 53.11 94.99 -94.22
N GLU A 465 52.24 95.07 -95.23
CA GLU A 465 51.02 95.89 -95.20
C GLU A 465 49.96 95.38 -94.20
N SER A 466 49.98 94.10 -93.81
CA SER A 466 48.97 93.49 -92.92
C SER A 466 49.26 93.54 -91.41
N PHE A 467 50.38 94.14 -90.97
CA PHE A 467 50.77 94.14 -89.55
C PHE A 467 50.09 95.15 -88.61
N PRO A 468 49.64 96.36 -89.04
CA PRO A 468 49.07 97.36 -88.13
C PRO A 468 47.85 96.89 -87.31
N GLU A 469 47.04 95.96 -87.85
CA GLU A 469 45.86 95.42 -87.16
C GLU A 469 46.23 94.58 -85.93
N LYS A 470 47.35 93.85 -85.96
CA LYS A 470 47.83 93.05 -84.81
C LYS A 470 48.39 93.93 -83.68
N GLU A 471 48.88 95.12 -84.00
CA GLU A 471 49.48 96.02 -83.01
C GLU A 471 48.43 96.76 -82.17
N ASN A 472 47.24 97.03 -82.74
CA ASN A 472 46.10 97.58 -81.99
C ASN A 472 45.54 96.58 -80.97
N ALA A 473 45.43 95.30 -81.32
CA ALA A 473 44.96 94.25 -80.40
C ALA A 473 45.89 94.05 -79.18
N ALA A 474 47.19 94.33 -79.32
CA ALA A 474 48.13 94.26 -78.20
C ALA A 474 47.93 95.40 -77.17
N ASN A 475 47.42 96.55 -77.58
CA ASN A 475 47.21 97.68 -76.67
C ASN A 475 45.98 97.47 -75.77
N GLU A 476 44.89 96.89 -76.28
CA GLU A 476 43.71 96.55 -75.48
C GLU A 476 44.01 95.49 -74.40
N LEU A 477 44.83 94.48 -74.73
CA LEU A 477 45.23 93.44 -73.79
C LEU A 477 46.10 93.98 -72.64
N LYS A 478 46.88 95.06 -72.87
CA LYS A 478 47.67 95.71 -71.81
C LYS A 478 46.79 96.46 -70.80
N ILE A 479 45.70 97.09 -71.25
CA ILE A 479 44.77 97.82 -70.37
C ILE A 479 44.04 96.85 -69.44
N ASN A 480 43.59 95.69 -69.93
CA ASN A 480 42.91 94.68 -69.11
C ASN A 480 43.78 94.10 -67.99
N LEU A 481 45.11 94.17 -68.11
CA LEU A 481 46.06 93.66 -67.11
C LEU A 481 46.14 94.52 -65.84
N GLU A 482 45.73 95.80 -65.89
CA GLU A 482 45.72 96.68 -64.71
C GLU A 482 44.68 96.25 -63.66
N ASN A 483 43.60 95.59 -64.08
CA ASN A 483 42.53 95.11 -63.19
C ASN A 483 42.95 93.98 -62.23
N TYR A 484 44.15 93.41 -62.39
CA TYR A 484 44.63 92.25 -61.63
C TYR A 484 45.78 92.56 -60.66
N LYS A 485 46.00 93.84 -60.31
CA LYS A 485 47.19 94.31 -59.60
C LYS A 485 47.28 93.91 -58.11
N THR A 486 46.16 93.72 -57.40
CA THR A 486 46.13 93.50 -55.94
C THR A 486 45.85 92.06 -55.50
N ILE A 487 45.65 91.14 -56.45
CA ILE A 487 45.20 89.76 -56.18
C ILE A 487 46.19 88.97 -55.30
N ASP A 488 47.49 89.22 -55.46
CA ASP A 488 48.53 88.51 -54.71
C ASP A 488 48.52 88.86 -53.21
N ASP A 489 48.20 90.11 -52.85
CA ASP A 489 48.11 90.58 -51.46
C ASP A 489 46.81 90.10 -50.79
N ASP A 490 45.69 90.13 -51.51
CA ASP A 490 44.38 89.68 -51.02
C ASP A 490 44.39 88.16 -50.71
N MET A 491 45.04 87.35 -51.54
CA MET A 491 45.20 85.90 -51.30
C MET A 491 46.01 85.59 -50.04
N ARG A 492 47.01 86.42 -49.72
CA ARG A 492 47.87 86.21 -48.55
C ARG A 492 47.10 86.47 -47.25
N ASN A 493 46.29 87.51 -47.22
CA ASN A 493 45.46 87.87 -46.07
C ASN A 493 44.36 86.84 -45.80
N ALA A 494 43.67 86.38 -46.85
CA ALA A 494 42.63 85.35 -46.71
C ALA A 494 43.21 84.04 -46.15
N LYS A 495 44.39 83.61 -46.62
CA LYS A 495 45.09 82.42 -46.09
C LYS A 495 45.45 82.53 -44.61
N GLY A 496 45.89 83.71 -44.16
CA GLY A 496 46.20 83.97 -42.75
C GLY A 496 45.01 83.77 -41.82
N GLN A 497 43.86 84.34 -42.18
CA GLN A 497 42.63 84.28 -41.36
C GLN A 497 42.09 82.85 -41.18
N THR A 498 42.13 82.02 -42.22
CA THR A 498 41.72 80.60 -42.11
C THR A 498 42.61 79.80 -41.15
N LYS A 499 43.92 80.08 -41.11
CA LYS A 499 44.86 79.31 -40.28
C LYS A 499 44.71 79.60 -38.79
N GLU A 500 44.39 80.83 -38.42
CA GLU A 500 44.16 81.23 -37.02
C GLU A 500 42.88 80.63 -36.42
N LEU A 501 41.84 80.44 -37.25
CA LEU A 501 40.51 80.01 -36.78
C LEU A 501 40.33 78.48 -36.74
N GLU A 502 41.24 77.69 -37.33
CA GLU A 502 41.19 76.22 -37.40
C GLU A 502 41.12 75.51 -36.02
N PRO A 503 41.94 75.85 -35.00
CA PRO A 503 41.92 75.14 -33.71
C PRO A 503 40.59 75.26 -32.97
N PHE A 504 39.91 76.40 -33.11
CA PHE A 504 38.60 76.65 -32.49
C PHE A 504 37.49 75.82 -33.14
N TYR A 505 37.58 75.60 -34.46
CA TYR A 505 36.63 74.76 -35.20
C TYR A 505 36.77 73.28 -34.82
N GLN A 506 37.99 72.78 -34.65
CA GLN A 506 38.25 71.41 -34.19
C GLN A 506 37.70 71.16 -32.77
N LYS A 507 37.89 72.12 -31.86
CA LYS A 507 37.37 72.03 -30.49
C LYS A 507 35.84 72.06 -30.42
N TYR A 508 35.19 72.75 -31.36
CA TYR A 508 33.72 72.74 -31.51
C TYR A 508 33.20 71.34 -31.91
N LEU A 509 33.84 70.69 -32.89
CA LEU A 509 33.44 69.35 -33.37
C LEU A 509 33.59 68.27 -32.29
N GLN A 510 34.66 68.31 -31.50
CA GLN A 510 34.91 67.33 -30.43
C GLN A 510 33.84 67.34 -29.33
N ASN A 511 33.21 68.49 -29.07
CA ASN A 511 32.20 68.63 -28.01
C ASN A 511 30.77 68.39 -28.51
N GLN A 512 30.55 68.30 -29.82
CA GLN A 512 29.23 68.23 -30.45
C GLN A 512 28.39 67.01 -30.01
N SER A 513 29.01 65.84 -29.93
CA SER A 513 28.32 64.60 -29.57
C SER A 513 27.94 64.54 -28.09
N LEU A 514 28.76 65.09 -27.21
CA LEU A 514 28.51 65.16 -25.76
C LEU A 514 27.42 66.18 -25.43
N ALA A 515 27.45 67.36 -26.04
CA ALA A 515 26.44 68.39 -25.82
C ALA A 515 25.03 67.98 -26.29
N ALA A 516 24.94 67.13 -27.32
CA ALA A 516 23.65 66.61 -27.80
C ALA A 516 22.95 65.68 -26.80
N ARG A 517 23.69 65.09 -25.84
CA ARG A 517 23.18 64.14 -24.85
C ARG A 517 22.73 64.77 -23.52
N VAL A 518 22.81 66.10 -23.37
CA VAL A 518 22.44 66.80 -22.12
C VAL A 518 21.00 66.49 -21.71
N THR A 519 20.06 66.55 -22.65
CA THR A 519 18.64 66.31 -22.37
C THR A 519 18.36 64.85 -21.98
N GLU A 520 19.04 63.91 -22.63
CA GLU A 520 18.96 62.48 -22.33
C GLU A 520 19.48 62.17 -20.92
N ASN A 521 20.70 62.64 -20.60
CA ASN A 521 21.32 62.44 -19.29
C ASN A 521 20.53 63.11 -18.16
N LYS A 522 19.90 64.27 -18.42
CA LYS A 522 19.07 64.97 -17.43
C LYS A 522 17.79 64.19 -17.10
N ASN A 523 17.10 63.69 -18.12
CA ASN A 523 15.90 62.88 -17.92
C ASN A 523 16.22 61.56 -17.19
N GLU A 524 17.36 60.94 -17.50
CA GLU A 524 17.81 59.73 -16.83
C GLU A 524 18.15 59.98 -15.35
N PHE A 525 18.81 61.10 -15.03
CA PHE A 525 19.10 61.52 -13.67
C PHE A 525 17.81 61.75 -12.84
N GLU A 526 16.85 62.51 -13.36
CA GLU A 526 15.57 62.80 -12.68
C GLU A 526 14.75 61.52 -12.43
N LYS A 527 14.73 60.61 -13.42
CA LYS A 527 14.05 59.30 -13.30
C LYS A 527 14.66 58.44 -12.20
N GLN A 528 15.99 58.35 -12.15
CA GLN A 528 16.70 57.59 -11.11
C GLN A 528 16.49 58.20 -9.73
N GLN A 529 16.51 59.54 -9.62
CA GLN A 529 16.26 60.25 -8.36
C GLN A 529 14.86 59.96 -7.81
N LYS A 530 13.82 60.00 -8.66
CA LYS A 530 12.45 59.67 -8.26
C LYS A 530 12.33 58.22 -7.76
N SER A 531 12.94 57.25 -8.45
CA SER A 531 12.89 55.85 -8.04
C SER A 531 13.59 55.59 -6.71
N ILE A 532 14.63 56.34 -6.37
CA ILE A 532 15.33 56.22 -5.08
C ILE A 532 14.44 56.71 -3.94
N VAL A 533 13.78 57.86 -4.10
CA VAL A 533 12.83 58.40 -3.10
C VAL A 533 11.71 57.42 -2.81
N GLU A 534 11.08 56.86 -3.85
CA GLU A 534 10.02 55.85 -3.70
C GLU A 534 10.53 54.57 -3.00
N GLY A 535 11.78 54.18 -3.24
CA GLY A 535 12.41 53.05 -2.57
C GLY A 535 12.73 53.33 -1.10
N GLU A 536 13.22 54.53 -0.77
CA GLU A 536 13.52 54.95 0.60
C GLU A 536 12.27 55.06 1.48
N GLU A 537 11.14 55.52 0.93
CA GLU A 537 9.85 55.54 1.63
C GLU A 537 9.38 54.13 1.99
N LYS A 538 9.41 53.20 1.02
CA LYS A 538 9.09 51.78 1.26
C LYS A 538 10.02 51.15 2.29
N TYR A 539 11.32 51.49 2.25
CA TYR A 539 12.29 50.98 3.22
C TYR A 539 11.94 51.42 4.65
N LYS A 540 11.58 52.70 4.84
CA LYS A 540 11.14 53.23 6.14
C LYS A 540 9.84 52.57 6.62
N GLU A 541 8.89 52.34 5.72
CA GLU A 541 7.62 51.67 6.04
C GLU A 541 7.85 50.23 6.51
N LEU A 542 8.66 49.46 5.78
CA LEU A 542 9.04 48.09 6.15
C LEU A 542 9.81 48.06 7.47
N GLN A 543 10.75 48.99 7.70
CA GLN A 543 11.48 49.08 8.97
C GLN A 543 10.57 49.32 10.15
N LYS A 544 9.56 50.20 10.00
CA LYS A 544 8.57 50.47 11.04
C LYS A 544 7.77 49.21 11.37
N ARG A 545 7.31 48.48 10.34
CA ARG A 545 6.54 47.24 10.50
C ARG A 545 7.35 46.12 11.18
N ILE A 546 8.63 45.98 10.86
CA ILE A 546 9.53 45.04 11.54
C ILE A 546 9.71 45.42 13.02
N ASN A 547 9.93 46.70 13.32
CA ASN A 547 10.09 47.18 14.69
C ASN A 547 8.82 46.97 15.53
N GLU A 548 7.64 47.17 14.95
CA GLU A 548 6.36 46.90 15.62
C GLU A 548 6.19 45.41 15.92
N MET A 549 6.50 44.52 14.97
CA MET A 549 6.41 43.07 15.22
C MET A 549 7.47 42.55 16.20
N ARG A 550 8.69 43.09 16.18
CA ARG A 550 9.73 42.74 17.16
C ARG A 550 9.37 43.10 18.60
N LYS A 551 8.50 44.10 18.82
CA LYS A 551 8.01 44.41 20.18
C LYS A 551 7.07 43.35 20.73
N GLY A 552 6.37 42.61 19.86
CA GLY A 552 5.41 41.57 20.24
C GLY A 552 5.94 40.13 20.11
N PHE A 553 7.18 39.95 19.64
CA PHE A 553 7.79 38.65 19.39
C PHE A 553 9.18 38.56 20.03
N SER A 554 9.41 37.52 20.80
CA SER A 554 10.73 37.15 21.32
C SER A 554 11.10 35.73 20.90
N GLU A 555 12.32 35.53 20.39
CA GLU A 555 12.84 34.19 20.09
C GLU A 555 13.02 33.34 21.35
N THR A 556 13.28 33.97 22.51
CA THR A 556 13.36 33.26 23.79
C THR A 556 12.01 32.67 24.18
N ASP A 557 10.93 33.43 24.01
CA ASP A 557 9.57 33.02 24.38
C ASP A 557 9.08 31.92 23.44
N LEU A 558 9.45 31.97 22.16
CA LEU A 558 9.20 30.89 21.21
C LEU A 558 9.91 29.60 21.63
N ALA A 559 11.20 29.68 21.98
CA ALA A 559 11.98 28.51 22.41
C ALA A 559 11.48 27.92 23.73
N GLU A 560 11.13 28.76 24.70
CA GLU A 560 10.58 28.33 25.99
C GLU A 560 9.17 27.74 25.84
N THR A 561 8.32 28.35 25.01
CA THR A 561 6.98 27.82 24.67
C THR A 561 7.08 26.48 23.94
N GLN A 562 8.04 26.32 23.02
CA GLN A 562 8.31 25.06 22.33
C GLN A 562 8.71 23.96 23.32
N ARG A 563 9.68 24.24 24.20
CA ARG A 563 10.17 23.29 25.19
C ARG A 563 9.06 22.86 26.15
N THR A 564 8.33 23.81 26.70
CA THR A 564 7.21 23.52 27.61
C THR A 564 6.10 22.73 26.92
N TYR A 565 5.79 23.03 25.65
CA TYR A 565 4.86 22.23 24.86
C TYR A 565 5.34 20.77 24.70
N GLU A 566 6.61 20.55 24.36
CA GLU A 566 7.18 19.21 24.22
C GLU A 566 7.16 18.42 25.53
N GLU A 567 7.53 19.05 26.65
CA GLU A 567 7.47 18.46 27.99
C GLU A 567 6.04 18.06 28.38
N MET A 568 5.05 18.91 28.08
CA MET A 568 3.63 18.60 28.36
C MET A 568 3.10 17.49 27.46
N VAL A 569 3.47 17.45 26.17
CA VAL A 569 3.13 16.35 25.26
C VAL A 569 3.73 15.02 25.74
N ALA A 570 4.96 15.03 26.25
CA ALA A 570 5.58 13.86 26.84
C ALA A 570 4.81 13.36 28.08
N LYS A 571 4.35 14.26 28.96
CA LYS A 571 3.51 13.91 30.11
C LYS A 571 2.17 13.30 29.70
N VAL A 572 1.48 13.88 28.71
CA VAL A 572 0.23 13.32 28.16
C VAL A 572 0.43 11.89 27.65
N ARG A 573 1.53 11.63 26.93
CA ARG A 573 1.88 10.26 26.49
C ARG A 573 2.15 9.34 27.68
N GLY A 574 2.85 9.82 28.72
CA GLY A 574 3.09 9.08 29.95
C GLY A 574 1.79 8.63 30.63
N PHE A 575 0.84 9.55 30.81
CA PHE A 575 -0.48 9.23 31.36
C PHE A 575 -1.24 8.21 30.51
N GLN A 576 -1.22 8.34 29.18
CA GLN A 576 -1.87 7.37 28.28
C GLN A 576 -1.31 5.96 28.42
N VAL A 577 0.01 5.83 28.56
CA VAL A 577 0.68 4.53 28.77
C VAL A 577 0.29 3.96 30.13
N GLU A 578 0.38 4.74 31.20
CA GLU A 578 0.05 4.28 32.55
C GLU A 578 -1.42 3.86 32.69
N ILE A 579 -2.35 4.62 32.11
CA ILE A 579 -3.78 4.26 32.05
C ILE A 579 -3.95 2.92 31.36
N LYS A 580 -3.32 2.71 30.20
CA LYS A 580 -3.45 1.48 29.42
C LYS A 580 -2.91 0.26 30.19
N GLU A 581 -1.77 0.39 30.86
CA GLU A 581 -1.21 -0.67 31.68
C GLU A 581 -2.14 -1.05 32.84
N LYS A 582 -2.67 -0.05 33.55
CA LYS A 582 -3.62 -0.28 34.66
C LYS A 582 -4.96 -0.83 34.18
N GLU A 583 -5.46 -0.43 33.01
CA GLU A 583 -6.67 -0.99 32.41
C GLU A 583 -6.50 -2.48 32.07
N VAL A 584 -5.34 -2.89 31.55
CA VAL A 584 -5.03 -4.31 31.29
C VAL A 584 -5.02 -5.11 32.60
N GLN A 585 -4.40 -4.56 33.66
CA GLN A 585 -4.43 -5.18 34.99
C GLN A 585 -5.85 -5.29 35.54
N LEU A 586 -6.67 -4.24 35.38
CA LEU A 586 -8.07 -4.20 35.81
C LEU A 586 -8.91 -5.27 35.07
N GLN A 587 -8.70 -5.44 33.77
CA GLN A 587 -9.36 -6.48 32.97
C GLN A 587 -9.00 -7.88 33.47
N LYS A 588 -7.74 -8.12 33.80
CA LYS A 588 -7.30 -9.41 34.35
C LYS A 588 -7.97 -9.67 35.71
N LEU A 589 -7.92 -8.70 36.62
CA LEU A 589 -8.58 -8.79 37.94
C LEU A 589 -10.08 -9.06 37.82
N ASN A 590 -10.79 -8.36 36.91
CA ASN A 590 -12.22 -8.58 36.70
C ASN A 590 -12.53 -10.01 36.20
N ARG A 591 -11.70 -10.57 35.32
CA ARG A 591 -11.87 -11.96 34.85
C ARG A 591 -11.67 -12.96 35.99
N ASP A 592 -10.61 -12.80 36.76
CA ASP A 592 -10.31 -13.65 37.92
C ASP A 592 -11.43 -13.60 38.97
N ILE A 593 -11.96 -12.41 39.26
CA ILE A 593 -13.06 -12.19 40.20
C ILE A 593 -14.33 -12.88 39.70
N LEU A 594 -14.67 -12.76 38.42
CA LEU A 594 -15.86 -13.38 37.84
C LEU A 594 -15.78 -14.92 37.88
N GLU A 595 -14.59 -15.47 37.63
CA GLU A 595 -14.36 -16.91 37.77
C GLU A 595 -14.53 -17.37 39.23
N MET A 596 -13.97 -16.62 40.19
CA MET A 596 -14.12 -16.89 41.62
C MET A 596 -15.58 -16.79 42.09
N GLU A 597 -16.36 -15.82 41.58
CA GLU A 597 -17.80 -15.69 41.88
C GLU A 597 -18.59 -16.91 41.42
N LYS A 598 -18.24 -17.49 40.26
CA LYS A 598 -18.83 -18.75 39.79
C LYS A 598 -18.52 -19.91 40.76
N TYR A 599 -17.29 -20.01 41.26
CA TYR A 599 -16.93 -21.02 42.25
C TYR A 599 -17.64 -20.81 43.60
N LEU A 600 -17.80 -19.56 44.06
CA LEU A 600 -18.56 -19.24 45.28
C LEU A 600 -20.04 -19.64 45.16
N SER A 601 -20.66 -19.40 43.99
CA SER A 601 -22.02 -19.89 43.73
C SER A 601 -22.10 -21.42 43.78
N GLY A 602 -21.12 -22.11 43.18
CA GLY A 602 -21.05 -23.57 43.23
C GLY A 602 -20.86 -24.12 44.64
N ILE A 603 -20.08 -23.45 45.49
CA ILE A 603 -19.95 -23.80 46.92
C ILE A 603 -21.31 -23.70 47.60
N ALA A 604 -22.06 -22.62 47.40
CA ALA A 604 -23.37 -22.44 48.02
C ALA A 604 -24.36 -23.55 47.63
N GLU A 605 -24.37 -23.96 46.35
CA GLU A 605 -25.19 -25.08 45.88
C GLU A 605 -24.79 -26.41 46.52
N LEU A 606 -23.48 -26.69 46.61
CA LEU A 606 -22.97 -27.90 47.24
C LEU A 606 -23.20 -27.92 48.76
N GLU A 607 -23.13 -26.78 49.44
CA GLU A 607 -23.43 -26.69 50.88
C GLU A 607 -24.90 -27.05 51.17
N VAL A 608 -25.84 -26.62 50.33
CA VAL A 608 -27.25 -27.04 50.42
C VAL A 608 -27.40 -28.54 50.20
N LYS A 609 -26.70 -29.10 49.20
CA LYS A 609 -26.72 -30.54 48.94
C LYS A 609 -26.14 -31.34 50.12
N LEU A 610 -25.02 -30.89 50.67
CA LEU A 610 -24.35 -31.51 51.82
C LEU A 610 -25.28 -31.56 53.04
N GLU A 611 -25.98 -30.47 53.33
CA GLU A 611 -26.94 -30.40 54.44
C GLU A 611 -28.09 -31.40 54.25
N ASN A 612 -28.60 -31.55 53.02
CA ASN A 612 -29.64 -32.54 52.73
C ASN A 612 -29.14 -33.98 52.92
N GLU A 613 -27.94 -34.30 52.44
CA GLU A 613 -27.34 -35.64 52.62
C GLU A 613 -27.08 -35.96 54.10
N LYS A 614 -26.60 -34.97 54.88
CA LYS A 614 -26.42 -35.12 56.34
C LYS A 614 -27.74 -35.41 57.05
N ARG A 615 -28.82 -34.71 56.69
CA ARG A 615 -30.16 -35.00 57.24
C ARG A 615 -30.65 -36.39 56.87
N PHE A 616 -30.46 -36.80 55.63
CA PHE A 616 -30.85 -38.13 55.18
C PHE A 616 -30.07 -39.23 55.91
N ARG A 617 -28.78 -39.01 56.13
CA ARG A 617 -27.92 -39.88 56.94
C ARG A 617 -28.44 -40.02 58.37
N ASP A 618 -28.79 -38.91 59.02
CA ASP A 618 -29.31 -38.93 60.40
C ASP A 618 -30.66 -39.65 60.49
N TYR A 619 -31.53 -39.49 59.48
CA TYR A 619 -32.78 -40.23 59.38
C TYR A 619 -32.55 -41.74 59.20
N ALA A 620 -31.63 -42.13 58.30
CA ALA A 620 -31.26 -43.53 58.11
C ALA A 620 -30.67 -44.15 59.38
N LYS A 621 -29.83 -43.40 60.10
CA LYS A 621 -29.29 -43.79 61.41
C LYS A 621 -30.40 -44.02 62.43
N PHE A 622 -31.37 -43.09 62.51
CA PHE A 622 -32.53 -43.23 63.40
C PHE A 622 -33.34 -44.50 63.12
N ILE A 623 -33.65 -44.80 61.84
CA ILE A 623 -34.35 -46.04 61.47
C ILE A 623 -33.54 -47.26 61.92
N ARG A 624 -32.23 -47.26 61.65
CA ARG A 624 -31.36 -48.38 61.98
C ARG A 624 -31.30 -48.63 63.49
N GLU A 625 -31.13 -47.59 64.30
CA GLU A 625 -31.14 -47.70 65.76
C GLU A 625 -32.51 -48.18 66.27
N THR A 626 -33.60 -47.65 65.72
CA THR A 626 -34.96 -48.08 66.06
C THR A 626 -35.19 -49.56 65.78
N LEU A 627 -34.75 -50.09 64.63
CA LEU A 627 -34.88 -51.52 64.30
C LEU A 627 -34.10 -52.42 65.26
N ARG A 628 -32.91 -51.98 65.69
CA ARG A 628 -32.08 -52.71 66.66
C ARG A 628 -32.78 -52.81 68.01
N ASP A 629 -33.31 -51.69 68.50
CA ASP A 629 -33.90 -51.60 69.83
C ASP A 629 -35.28 -52.29 69.85
N SER A 630 -36.10 -52.06 68.82
CA SER A 630 -37.44 -52.64 68.71
C SER A 630 -37.42 -54.16 68.64
N GLY A 631 -36.47 -54.76 67.92
CA GLY A 631 -36.36 -56.22 67.82
C GLY A 631 -36.18 -56.90 69.18
N GLN A 632 -35.41 -56.30 70.09
CA GLN A 632 -35.21 -56.83 71.44
C GLN A 632 -36.45 -56.68 72.31
N HIS A 633 -37.10 -55.52 72.25
CA HIS A 633 -38.32 -55.27 73.03
C HIS A 633 -39.48 -56.18 72.61
N ILE A 634 -39.62 -56.44 71.31
CA ILE A 634 -40.66 -57.34 70.78
C ILE A 634 -40.46 -58.77 71.28
N VAL A 635 -39.21 -59.26 71.34
CA VAL A 635 -38.92 -60.61 71.87
C VAL A 635 -39.33 -60.73 73.32
N ILE A 636 -38.93 -59.76 74.15
CA ILE A 636 -39.19 -59.78 75.59
C ILE A 636 -40.70 -59.78 75.84
N GLU A 637 -41.45 -58.94 75.13
CA GLU A 637 -42.90 -58.89 75.25
C GLU A 637 -43.56 -60.21 74.82
N LEU A 638 -43.18 -60.76 73.66
CA LEU A 638 -43.72 -62.04 73.16
C LEU A 638 -43.41 -63.20 74.11
N ILE A 639 -42.20 -63.28 74.65
CA ILE A 639 -41.82 -64.32 75.62
C ILE A 639 -42.65 -64.17 76.89
N GLY A 640 -42.85 -62.95 77.39
CA GLY A 640 -43.70 -62.68 78.56
C GLY A 640 -45.15 -63.13 78.35
N GLU A 641 -45.77 -62.77 77.21
CA GLU A 641 -47.12 -63.22 76.88
C GLU A 641 -47.23 -64.76 76.80
N ILE A 642 -46.23 -65.42 76.19
CA ILE A 642 -46.19 -66.88 76.07
C ILE A 642 -45.97 -67.55 77.43
N GLU A 643 -45.10 -66.99 78.27
CA GLU A 643 -44.82 -67.48 79.62
C GLU A 643 -46.07 -67.44 80.49
N GLU A 644 -46.81 -66.32 80.52
CA GLU A 644 -48.03 -66.18 81.32
C GLU A 644 -49.08 -67.23 80.94
N GLU A 645 -49.31 -67.42 79.64
CA GLU A 645 -50.26 -68.41 79.14
C GLU A 645 -49.78 -69.84 79.43
N ALA A 646 -48.49 -70.13 79.20
CA ALA A 646 -47.90 -71.44 79.46
C ALA A 646 -47.96 -71.79 80.95
N ASN A 647 -47.71 -70.84 81.83
CA ASN A 647 -47.82 -71.03 83.27
C ASN A 647 -49.25 -71.41 83.68
N SER A 648 -50.24 -70.65 83.21
CA SER A 648 -51.65 -70.95 83.48
C SER A 648 -52.04 -72.36 83.02
N LEU A 649 -51.61 -72.75 81.82
CA LEU A 649 -51.86 -74.09 81.26
C LEU A 649 -51.15 -75.18 82.07
N TYR A 650 -49.89 -74.96 82.46
CA TYR A 650 -49.11 -75.94 83.22
C TYR A 650 -49.71 -76.24 84.58
N CYS A 651 -50.00 -75.21 85.39
CA CYS A 651 -50.61 -75.37 86.71
C CYS A 651 -51.96 -76.09 86.61
N SER A 652 -52.73 -75.77 85.56
CA SER A 652 -54.03 -76.41 85.31
C SER A 652 -53.94 -77.87 84.87
N ILE A 653 -52.87 -78.26 84.16
CA ILE A 653 -52.60 -79.66 83.76
C ILE A 653 -52.12 -80.46 84.98
N MET A 654 -51.24 -79.86 85.79
CA MET A 654 -50.65 -80.50 86.97
C MET A 654 -51.59 -80.54 88.17
N ASP A 655 -52.64 -79.72 88.17
CA ASP A 655 -53.55 -79.47 89.30
C ASP A 655 -52.79 -79.05 90.57
N ASP A 656 -51.75 -78.25 90.36
CA ASP A 656 -50.90 -77.69 91.40
C ASP A 656 -50.59 -76.23 91.08
N PHE A 657 -51.32 -75.33 91.73
CA PHE A 657 -51.18 -73.88 91.58
C PHE A 657 -50.11 -73.28 92.51
N SER A 658 -49.40 -74.11 93.29
CA SER A 658 -48.23 -73.68 94.06
C SER A 658 -46.95 -73.64 93.23
N GLN A 659 -46.97 -74.29 92.06
CA GLN A 659 -45.87 -74.29 91.09
C GLN A 659 -45.99 -73.12 90.11
N GLU A 660 -44.85 -72.69 89.59
CA GLU A 660 -44.75 -71.66 88.56
C GLU A 660 -43.86 -72.17 87.41
N LEU A 661 -44.36 -72.16 86.18
CA LEU A 661 -43.57 -72.38 84.98
C LEU A 661 -43.04 -71.03 84.49
N ARG A 662 -41.73 -70.96 84.28
CA ARG A 662 -41.06 -69.84 83.61
C ARG A 662 -40.46 -70.25 82.28
N TRP A 663 -40.55 -69.36 81.31
CA TRP A 663 -39.92 -69.51 80.01
C TRP A 663 -39.04 -68.28 79.72
N SER A 664 -37.73 -68.47 79.84
CA SER A 664 -36.75 -67.36 79.82
C SER A 664 -36.33 -66.96 78.40
N GLU A 665 -35.59 -65.85 78.26
CA GLU A 665 -35.07 -65.32 76.96
C GLU A 665 -34.14 -66.28 76.19
N ASP A 666 -33.57 -67.28 76.86
CA ASP A 666 -32.80 -68.37 76.26
C ASP A 666 -33.68 -69.58 75.86
N TYR A 667 -35.00 -69.43 76.01
CA TYR A 667 -36.05 -70.41 75.79
C TYR A 667 -35.94 -71.64 76.69
N GLU A 668 -35.27 -71.52 77.84
CA GLU A 668 -35.23 -72.56 78.88
C GLU A 668 -36.56 -72.60 79.66
N ILE A 669 -37.08 -73.81 79.87
CA ILE A 669 -38.23 -74.03 80.74
C ILE A 669 -37.71 -74.33 82.14
N LYS A 670 -38.24 -73.61 83.12
CA LYS A 670 -37.94 -73.79 84.55
C LYS A 670 -39.26 -73.93 85.31
N ILE A 671 -39.30 -74.88 86.23
CA ILE A 671 -40.41 -75.00 87.19
C ILE A 671 -39.91 -74.57 88.55
N ILE A 672 -40.60 -73.61 89.16
CA ILE A 672 -40.38 -73.18 90.53
C ILE A 672 -41.43 -73.89 91.39
N ASP A 673 -40.97 -74.69 92.34
CA ASP A 673 -41.81 -75.44 93.26
C ASP A 673 -41.28 -75.22 94.67
N SER A 674 -42.10 -74.63 95.54
CA SER A 674 -41.76 -74.39 96.95
C SER A 674 -40.44 -73.62 97.16
N GLY A 675 -40.05 -72.77 96.19
CA GLY A 675 -38.82 -71.98 96.21
C GLY A 675 -37.59 -72.67 95.61
N GLU A 676 -37.68 -73.93 95.20
CA GLU A 676 -36.63 -74.61 94.42
C GLU A 676 -36.88 -74.49 92.92
N GLU A 677 -35.84 -74.16 92.16
CA GLU A 677 -35.88 -74.05 90.70
C GLU A 677 -35.35 -75.34 90.05
N LYS A 678 -36.18 -76.00 89.25
CA LYS A 678 -35.83 -77.19 88.48
C LYS A 678 -35.77 -76.83 87.00
N ILE A 679 -34.61 -77.01 86.37
CA ILE A 679 -34.47 -76.84 84.92
C ILE A 679 -35.12 -78.01 84.17
N PHE A 680 -35.49 -77.81 82.89
CA PHE A 680 -36.23 -78.79 82.10
C PHE A 680 -35.64 -80.22 82.14
N GLN A 681 -34.31 -80.35 82.16
CA GLN A 681 -33.64 -81.66 82.23
C GLN A 681 -33.84 -82.40 83.56
N GLN A 682 -34.03 -81.69 84.67
CA GLN A 682 -34.22 -82.24 86.03
C GLN A 682 -35.65 -82.68 86.31
N LEU A 683 -36.61 -82.23 85.50
CA LEU A 683 -38.02 -82.58 85.63
C LEU A 683 -38.28 -84.08 85.43
N SER A 684 -39.28 -84.62 86.14
CA SER A 684 -39.80 -85.97 85.92
C SER A 684 -40.45 -86.12 84.54
N GLY A 685 -40.70 -87.35 84.08
CA GLY A 685 -41.30 -87.59 82.76
C GLY A 685 -42.66 -86.90 82.57
N GLY A 686 -43.51 -86.91 83.60
CA GLY A 686 -44.81 -86.23 83.60
C GLY A 686 -44.69 -84.70 83.62
N GLU A 687 -43.77 -84.16 84.43
CA GLU A 687 -43.52 -82.71 84.48
C GLU A 687 -42.92 -82.18 83.17
N LYS A 688 -41.98 -82.92 82.57
CA LYS A 688 -41.42 -82.59 81.24
C LYS A 688 -42.51 -82.52 80.19
N MET A 689 -43.41 -83.49 80.18
CA MET A 689 -44.50 -83.56 79.21
C MET A 689 -45.49 -82.42 79.44
N GLY A 690 -45.91 -82.18 80.68
CA GLY A 690 -46.82 -81.09 81.04
C GLY A 690 -46.24 -79.72 80.68
N ALA A 691 -44.98 -79.45 81.02
CA ALA A 691 -44.34 -78.16 80.78
C ALA A 691 -44.09 -77.91 79.29
N ALA A 692 -43.61 -78.93 78.56
CA ALA A 692 -43.41 -78.81 77.12
C ALA A 692 -44.73 -78.62 76.36
N LEU A 693 -45.79 -79.30 76.79
CA LEU A 693 -47.12 -79.14 76.20
C LEU A 693 -47.67 -77.74 76.47
N ALA A 694 -47.54 -77.24 77.70
CA ALA A 694 -48.04 -75.92 78.08
C ALA A 694 -47.38 -74.79 77.28
N VAL A 695 -46.05 -74.78 77.17
CA VAL A 695 -45.31 -73.79 76.36
C VAL A 695 -45.68 -73.90 74.89
N ARG A 696 -45.85 -75.10 74.36
CA ARG A 696 -46.24 -75.29 72.94
C ARG A 696 -47.65 -74.86 72.65
N LEU A 697 -48.60 -75.15 73.54
CA LEU A 697 -49.97 -74.69 73.40
C LEU A 697 -50.04 -73.16 73.47
N ALA A 698 -49.27 -72.53 74.37
CA ALA A 698 -49.14 -71.08 74.44
C ALA A 698 -48.52 -70.49 73.16
N LEU A 699 -47.42 -71.07 72.67
CA LEU A 699 -46.79 -70.70 71.40
C LEU A 699 -47.77 -70.79 70.24
N LEU A 700 -48.52 -71.89 70.14
CA LEU A 700 -49.52 -72.06 69.09
C LEU A 700 -50.66 -71.05 69.23
N LYS A 701 -51.11 -70.75 70.46
CA LYS A 701 -52.18 -69.77 70.70
C LYS A 701 -51.77 -68.36 70.27
N ILE A 702 -50.51 -67.98 70.50
CA ILE A 702 -50.00 -66.63 70.26
C ILE A 702 -49.48 -66.45 68.83
N LEU A 703 -48.83 -67.47 68.26
CA LEU A 703 -48.17 -67.38 66.96
C LEU A 703 -49.00 -67.94 65.80
N SER A 704 -49.92 -68.85 66.06
CA SER A 704 -50.60 -69.59 65.00
C SER A 704 -51.95 -68.96 64.66
N ASN A 705 -52.09 -68.52 63.41
CA ASN A 705 -53.40 -68.39 62.74
C ASN A 705 -53.91 -69.76 62.23
N SER A 706 -53.26 -70.87 62.59
CA SER A 706 -53.74 -72.21 62.22
C SER A 706 -54.88 -72.61 63.14
N ASP A 707 -56.05 -72.82 62.53
CA ASP A 707 -57.27 -73.27 63.21
C ASP A 707 -57.19 -74.75 63.68
N PHE A 708 -56.03 -75.43 63.59
CA PHE A 708 -55.90 -76.83 64.01
C PHE A 708 -54.56 -77.17 64.67
N VAL A 709 -54.57 -78.21 65.52
CA VAL A 709 -53.39 -78.76 66.21
C VAL A 709 -53.47 -80.28 66.32
N PHE A 710 -52.31 -80.95 66.29
CA PHE A 710 -52.20 -82.39 66.51
C PHE A 710 -51.44 -82.72 67.80
N LEU A 711 -52.04 -83.59 68.60
CA LEU A 711 -51.49 -84.09 69.85
C LEU A 711 -51.35 -85.62 69.75
N ASP A 712 -50.13 -86.09 69.45
CA ASP A 712 -49.84 -87.53 69.33
C ASP A 712 -49.38 -88.13 70.68
N GLU A 713 -50.25 -88.97 71.27
CA GLU A 713 -50.09 -89.60 72.58
C GLU A 713 -49.72 -88.60 73.70
N PRO A 714 -50.52 -87.53 73.91
CA PRO A 714 -50.15 -86.45 74.83
C PRO A 714 -50.17 -86.85 76.32
N THR A 715 -50.71 -88.02 76.62
CA THR A 715 -50.85 -88.61 77.97
C THR A 715 -49.72 -89.56 78.34
N GLN A 716 -48.75 -89.74 77.45
CA GLN A 716 -47.63 -90.65 77.68
C GLN A 716 -46.84 -90.19 78.92
N ASN A 717 -46.58 -91.12 79.84
CA ASN A 717 -45.91 -90.87 81.14
C ASN A 717 -46.70 -90.02 82.15
N MET A 718 -48.02 -89.85 81.97
CA MET A 718 -48.93 -89.23 82.96
C MET A 718 -49.69 -90.28 83.77
N ASP A 719 -49.98 -89.96 85.03
CA ASP A 719 -50.90 -90.73 85.88
C ASP A 719 -52.38 -90.42 85.54
N GLU A 720 -53.30 -91.20 86.09
CA GLU A 720 -54.74 -91.13 85.77
C GLU A 720 -55.33 -89.73 86.04
N ILE A 721 -54.94 -89.08 87.15
CA ILE A 721 -55.40 -87.74 87.52
C ILE A 721 -54.92 -86.70 86.50
N ARG A 722 -53.62 -86.71 86.15
CA ARG A 722 -53.06 -85.76 85.19
C ARG A 722 -53.60 -85.98 83.78
N ARG A 723 -53.92 -87.21 83.40
CA ARG A 723 -54.59 -87.49 82.11
C ARG A 723 -55.98 -86.89 82.06
N GLU A 724 -56.74 -87.02 83.14
CA GLU A 724 -58.08 -86.45 83.24
C GLU A 724 -58.02 -84.91 83.19
N ASN A 725 -57.11 -84.29 83.95
CA ASN A 725 -56.89 -82.84 83.93
C ASN A 725 -56.47 -82.35 82.54
N LEU A 726 -55.54 -83.05 81.89
CA LEU A 726 -55.12 -82.75 80.54
C LEU A 726 -56.30 -82.87 79.55
N SER A 727 -57.17 -83.87 79.69
CA SER A 727 -58.37 -84.02 78.87
C SER A 727 -59.30 -82.82 79.00
N GLU A 728 -59.49 -82.31 80.21
CA GLU A 728 -60.28 -81.09 80.43
C GLU A 728 -59.61 -79.87 79.82
N GLN A 729 -58.30 -79.69 80.03
CA GLN A 729 -57.62 -78.52 79.49
C GLN A 729 -57.64 -78.52 77.97
N ILE A 730 -57.46 -79.67 77.32
CA ILE A 730 -57.59 -79.81 75.86
C ILE A 730 -58.97 -79.36 75.36
N THR A 731 -60.05 -79.66 76.10
CA THR A 731 -61.40 -79.18 75.75
C THR A 731 -61.59 -77.68 75.94
N LYS A 732 -60.81 -77.07 76.84
CA LYS A 732 -60.84 -75.64 77.16
C LYS A 732 -59.91 -74.80 76.27
N ILE A 733 -59.06 -75.42 75.44
CA ILE A 733 -58.19 -74.70 74.51
C ILE A 733 -59.06 -73.93 73.51
N LYS A 734 -59.11 -72.62 73.68
CA LYS A 734 -59.77 -71.69 72.74
C LYS A 734 -58.75 -71.23 71.70
N GLY A 735 -59.19 -71.12 70.45
CA GLY A 735 -58.35 -70.64 69.33
C GLY A 735 -58.21 -71.63 68.18
N PHE A 736 -58.43 -72.93 68.42
CA PHE A 736 -58.45 -73.96 67.37
C PHE A 736 -59.88 -74.40 67.06
N LYS A 737 -60.22 -74.49 65.78
CA LYS A 737 -61.46 -75.09 65.31
C LYS A 737 -61.38 -76.61 65.24
N GLN A 738 -60.17 -77.20 65.17
CA GLN A 738 -59.96 -78.65 65.17
C GLN A 738 -58.77 -79.07 66.02
N VAL A 739 -59.02 -79.91 67.01
CA VAL A 739 -57.96 -80.51 67.83
C VAL A 739 -57.93 -82.00 67.53
N PHE A 740 -56.80 -82.51 67.05
CA PHE A 740 -56.62 -83.93 66.77
C PHE A 740 -55.87 -84.57 67.92
N VAL A 741 -56.49 -85.51 68.63
CA VAL A 741 -55.86 -86.21 69.74
C VAL A 741 -55.70 -87.67 69.37
N ILE A 742 -54.47 -88.14 69.21
CA ILE A 742 -54.18 -89.57 69.01
C ILE A 742 -53.87 -90.14 70.39
N SER A 743 -54.62 -91.16 70.80
CA SER A 743 -54.43 -91.82 72.10
C SER A 743 -54.74 -93.31 71.96
N HIS A 744 -54.18 -94.13 72.86
CA HIS A 744 -54.62 -95.52 73.08
C HIS A 744 -55.53 -95.65 74.30
N ASP A 745 -55.74 -94.54 75.03
CA ASP A 745 -56.48 -94.46 76.27
C ASP A 745 -57.93 -94.05 76.00
N ASP A 746 -58.88 -94.81 76.56
CA ASP A 746 -60.31 -94.58 76.42
C ASP A 746 -60.82 -93.42 77.29
N THR A 747 -60.01 -92.90 78.21
CA THR A 747 -60.33 -91.77 79.13
C THR A 747 -60.86 -90.54 78.39
N PHE A 748 -60.45 -90.36 77.14
CA PHE A 748 -60.87 -89.21 76.35
C PHE A 748 -62.10 -89.45 75.46
N ASN A 749 -62.52 -90.70 75.27
CA ASN A 749 -63.54 -91.06 74.28
C ASN A 749 -64.90 -90.40 74.55
N GLU A 750 -65.26 -90.21 75.83
CA GLU A 750 -66.53 -89.60 76.22
C GLU A 750 -66.57 -88.07 76.01
N LYS A 751 -65.40 -87.41 75.94
CA LYS A 751 -65.27 -85.95 75.80
C LYS A 751 -65.00 -85.50 74.36
N TYR A 752 -64.77 -86.44 73.45
CA TYR A 752 -64.48 -86.15 72.06
C TYR A 752 -65.75 -85.84 71.25
N ALA A 753 -65.69 -84.76 70.45
CA ALA A 753 -66.76 -84.43 69.52
C ALA A 753 -66.91 -85.49 68.40
N HIS A 754 -65.81 -86.14 68.05
CA HIS A 754 -65.75 -87.17 67.02
C HIS A 754 -64.67 -88.20 67.33
N VAL A 755 -65.04 -89.49 67.36
CA VAL A 755 -64.09 -90.60 67.63
C VAL A 755 -63.88 -91.46 66.40
N ILE A 756 -62.63 -91.56 65.98
CA ILE A 756 -62.15 -92.32 64.83
C ILE A 756 -61.43 -93.55 65.37
N LYS A 757 -62.06 -94.72 65.28
CA LYS A 757 -61.46 -95.97 65.76
C LYS A 757 -60.69 -96.64 64.63
N VAL A 758 -59.38 -96.81 64.83
CA VAL A 758 -58.49 -97.48 63.88
C VAL A 758 -58.21 -98.89 64.38
N GLN A 759 -58.58 -99.88 63.56
CA GLN A 759 -58.36 -101.30 63.85
C GLN A 759 -57.51 -101.94 62.75
N LYS A 760 -56.73 -102.96 63.12
CA LYS A 760 -55.93 -103.72 62.15
C LYS A 760 -56.52 -105.11 61.96
N ILE A 761 -57.07 -105.35 60.77
CA ILE A 761 -57.69 -106.62 60.37
C ILE A 761 -56.85 -107.21 59.25
N ASP A 762 -56.36 -108.45 59.42
CA ASP A 762 -55.51 -109.17 58.44
C ASP A 762 -54.28 -108.38 57.95
N GLY A 763 -53.67 -107.58 58.84
CA GLY A 763 -52.50 -106.76 58.51
C GLY A 763 -52.82 -105.46 57.75
N GLU A 764 -54.09 -105.15 57.54
CA GLU A 764 -54.59 -103.91 56.95
C GLU A 764 -55.27 -103.03 58.01
N SER A 765 -54.91 -101.75 58.06
CA SER A 765 -55.60 -100.76 58.89
C SER A 765 -56.92 -100.39 58.25
N ARG A 766 -57.99 -100.46 59.03
CA ARG A 766 -59.34 -100.01 58.66
C ARG A 766 -59.83 -99.02 59.70
N VAL A 767 -60.61 -98.05 59.24
CA VAL A 767 -61.17 -97.00 60.08
C VAL A 767 -62.66 -97.24 60.21
N GLU A 768 -63.11 -97.29 61.45
CA GLU A 768 -64.52 -97.36 61.82
C GLU A 768 -64.87 -96.03 62.48
N THR A 769 -65.73 -95.25 61.81
CA THR A 769 -66.22 -94.00 62.36
C THR A 769 -67.36 -94.32 63.32
N CYS A 770 -67.13 -94.13 64.62
CA CYS A 770 -68.21 -94.21 65.59
C CYS A 770 -69.00 -92.91 65.53
N LEU A 771 -70.29 -92.99 65.22
CA LEU A 771 -71.20 -91.88 65.50
C LEU A 771 -71.38 -91.84 67.03
N THR A 772 -70.80 -90.83 67.67
CA THR A 772 -71.11 -90.46 69.05
C THR A 772 -72.52 -89.90 69.18
#